data_AF-A0A101VM11-F1
#
_entry.id   AF-A0A101VM11-F1
#
_cell.length_a   1.000
_cell.length_b   1.000
_cell.length_c   1.000
_cell.angle_alpha   90.00
_cell.angle_beta   90.00
_cell.angle_gamma   90.00
#
_symmetry.space_group_name_H-M   'P 1'
#
loop_
_entity.id
_entity.type
_entity.pdbx_description
1 polymer ?
#
loop_
_entity_poly.entity_id
_entity_poly.type
_entity_poly.pdbx_seq_one_letter_code
_entity_poly.pdbx_strand_id
1 'polypeptide(L)'
;MSIQSDLLNLSLKEAREADGTGNNLFNDSWGSAGETLIRMTYADYADSVSAPEDRGNARTISNAMADITGGTPNSFGTSQLFIFIGQFLDHDLDLVHEDAAAGSMETIVPLDDPAFPPGSILDLHRSAVVAGTGENAIAREHANQITSFIDASNVYGSSQDLTDLLRDGAYLITNLIGGVPTGNDIEAVHGIGSTAGLVMGDPAFAHLVGDVRGDENIALTSMHEIWLKEHNFQVDRLKDMSLGLTDEQLFQTARIIVEAEWQKVIYDEWLPELLGAPLPAYNGYDATVNPTIANEFAGAAFRFGHTMLPTEFERLDEAGSATDTLGLFDTFFQPHKLDQNGGVAGLVRGLTSNLTSEFDAKIIDDVRNLLFGPNSFRDLASLNIMRGRDQGVTTLNQFRADFGTNPPLTPYTSFSELTSNASLAAALSAAYGGDIDKVDLWVGVLAEDKVGGAQVGETLQAILIDQFSRLRDGDRFYYENRLADTPELLLMIQDTSFSEIIKRTTGVEHLQEKVFKAYERMIGDNSDNEMIGTDAKELMAGEDGNDMMYGGGGTDEMYGGRGNDIMYGEDGHDVMYGEDGNDIMYGGNGNDHAEGGGGNDKIDLGYGHDYAQGGDGHDLIRGGAQSDIIGGGNGNDRIFGDGHNDELYGDEGNDYVNGGWGNDKVSGGYGSDRLYGGQQHDQVFGDDGNDHIFGGNGNDYLNGGSGQDKIFGQRGNDVIDGGEGNDHLWGAAGRDTFVMGPDMGIDKIHGFNTNQDTLAVGAHFTSMNQVYSHAHQTGKGTVISFSAQEKVVLLGVSIDDLDAGNFDFHQF
;
A
#
# COMPACT_ATOMS: atom_id res chain seq x y z
N MET A 1 3.27 19.84 -14.06
CA MET A 1 2.94 21.18 -13.51
C MET A 1 3.82 21.36 -12.25
N SER A 2 3.69 22.35 -11.37
CA SER A 2 4.44 22.30 -10.10
C SER A 2 3.50 21.92 -8.97
N ILE A 3 3.99 21.22 -7.93
CA ILE A 3 3.17 20.87 -6.76
C ILE A 3 2.46 22.09 -6.14
N GLN A 4 3.07 23.28 -6.21
CA GLN A 4 2.45 24.54 -5.77
C GLN A 4 1.21 24.92 -6.59
N SER A 5 1.21 24.70 -7.90
CA SER A 5 0.02 24.98 -8.73
C SER A 5 -1.12 24.03 -8.40
N ASP A 6 -0.81 22.77 -8.15
CA ASP A 6 -1.78 21.74 -7.82
C ASP A 6 -2.45 22.05 -6.47
N LEU A 7 -1.67 22.43 -5.45
CA LEU A 7 -2.19 22.81 -4.13
C LEU A 7 -3.01 24.10 -4.16
N LEU A 8 -2.63 25.09 -4.99
CA LEU A 8 -3.45 26.30 -5.17
C LEU A 8 -4.79 25.96 -5.82
N ASN A 9 -4.81 25.08 -6.83
CA ASN A 9 -6.05 24.59 -7.44
C ASN A 9 -6.90 23.81 -6.44
N LEU A 10 -6.28 22.95 -5.62
CA LEU A 10 -6.96 22.19 -4.56
C LEU A 10 -7.66 23.11 -3.57
N SER A 11 -7.02 24.22 -3.16
CA SER A 11 -7.58 25.19 -2.20
C SER A 11 -8.84 25.92 -2.67
N LEU A 12 -9.21 25.75 -3.94
CA LEU A 12 -10.42 26.31 -4.55
C LEU A 12 -11.50 25.25 -4.81
N LYS A 13 -11.20 23.97 -4.56
CA LYS A 13 -12.17 22.88 -4.74
C LYS A 13 -13.21 22.89 -3.63
N GLU A 14 -14.36 22.29 -3.96
CA GLU A 14 -15.42 22.03 -3.01
C GLU A 14 -14.92 21.10 -1.90
N ALA A 15 -15.09 21.54 -0.65
CA ALA A 15 -14.89 20.71 0.53
C ALA A 15 -16.09 19.81 0.73
N ARG A 16 -15.87 18.64 1.34
CA ARG A 16 -16.96 17.75 1.74
C ARG A 16 -17.68 18.38 2.93
N GLU A 17 -19.01 18.39 2.90
CA GLU A 17 -19.82 18.75 4.07
C GLU A 17 -19.53 17.80 5.24
N ALA A 18 -19.50 18.31 6.46
CA ALA A 18 -19.11 17.52 7.63
C ALA A 18 -20.04 16.32 7.90
N ASP A 19 -21.32 16.42 7.53
CA ASP A 19 -22.30 15.34 7.66
C ASP A 19 -22.41 14.45 6.41
N GLY A 20 -21.56 14.67 5.39
CA GLY A 20 -21.54 13.90 4.14
C GLY A 20 -22.67 14.21 3.16
N THR A 21 -23.57 15.15 3.46
CA THR A 21 -24.60 15.58 2.50
C THR A 21 -23.99 16.20 1.24
N GLY A 22 -24.75 16.18 0.14
CA GLY A 22 -24.30 16.74 -1.13
C GLY A 22 -23.23 15.93 -1.87
N ASN A 23 -22.80 14.76 -1.36
CA ASN A 23 -21.90 13.88 -2.08
C ASN A 23 -22.52 13.42 -3.41
N ASN A 24 -23.70 12.80 -3.34
CA ASN A 24 -24.45 12.41 -4.53
C ASN A 24 -25.43 13.52 -4.95
N LEU A 25 -25.20 14.07 -6.15
CA LEU A 25 -25.99 15.20 -6.67
C LEU A 25 -27.45 14.87 -7.01
N PHE A 26 -27.82 13.58 -7.05
CA PHE A 26 -29.19 13.13 -7.32
C PHE A 26 -29.92 12.65 -6.05
N ASN A 27 -29.17 12.17 -5.06
CA ASN A 27 -29.66 11.69 -3.77
C ASN A 27 -28.81 12.27 -2.64
N ASP A 28 -29.20 13.46 -2.20
CA ASP A 28 -28.42 14.29 -1.27
C ASP A 28 -28.06 13.61 0.07
N SER A 29 -28.86 12.63 0.53
CA SER A 29 -28.67 11.91 1.79
C SER A 29 -27.87 10.61 1.68
N TRP A 30 -27.52 10.15 0.48
CA TRP A 30 -26.80 8.89 0.34
C TRP A 30 -25.42 8.99 1.00
N GLY A 31 -25.19 8.16 2.01
CA GLY A 31 -23.97 8.14 2.82
C GLY A 31 -23.87 9.22 3.89
N SER A 32 -24.86 10.12 4.05
CA SER A 32 -24.81 11.16 5.07
C SER A 32 -25.02 10.61 6.49
N ALA A 33 -24.50 11.31 7.50
CA ALA A 33 -24.79 11.02 8.89
C ALA A 33 -26.30 11.09 9.18
N GLY A 34 -26.80 10.10 9.93
CA GLY A 34 -28.22 9.91 10.20
C GLY A 34 -28.99 9.13 9.13
N GLU A 35 -28.37 8.77 8.00
CA GLU A 35 -29.03 8.01 6.94
C GLU A 35 -29.34 6.57 7.39
N THR A 36 -30.49 6.04 6.93
CA THR A 36 -30.87 4.65 7.21
C THR A 36 -29.91 3.69 6.54
N LEU A 37 -29.38 2.72 7.29
CA LEU A 37 -28.54 1.66 6.75
C LEU A 37 -29.29 0.92 5.64
N ILE A 38 -28.59 0.62 4.55
CA ILE A 38 -29.17 -0.24 3.51
C ILE A 38 -29.12 -1.70 3.96
N ARG A 39 -29.84 -2.56 3.26
CA ARG A 39 -29.76 -4.01 3.47
C ARG A 39 -29.30 -4.68 2.20
N MET A 40 -28.33 -5.57 2.34
CA MET A 40 -27.93 -6.49 1.27
C MET A 40 -28.99 -7.58 1.08
N THR A 41 -29.75 -7.89 2.14
CA THR A 41 -30.83 -8.88 2.17
C THR A 41 -32.11 -8.30 2.77
N TYR A 42 -33.00 -9.13 3.32
CA TYR A 42 -34.21 -8.67 4.01
C TYR A 42 -33.99 -8.55 5.53
N ALA A 43 -34.88 -7.86 6.23
CA ALA A 43 -34.85 -7.78 7.69
C ALA A 43 -35.42 -9.05 8.35
N ASP A 44 -34.58 -9.80 9.07
CA ASP A 44 -34.94 -11.10 9.64
C ASP A 44 -35.40 -10.99 11.10
N TYR A 45 -36.72 -10.83 11.26
CA TYR A 45 -37.41 -10.80 12.56
C TYR A 45 -38.50 -11.88 12.61
N ALA A 46 -38.68 -12.50 13.78
CA ALA A 46 -39.66 -13.57 14.01
C ALA A 46 -41.12 -13.15 13.77
N ASP A 47 -41.43 -11.87 13.97
CA ASP A 47 -42.73 -11.27 13.68
C ASP A 47 -42.71 -10.42 12.40
N SER A 48 -41.61 -10.48 11.63
CA SER A 48 -41.31 -9.63 10.47
C SER A 48 -41.30 -8.12 10.78
N VAL A 49 -41.23 -7.74 12.05
CA VAL A 49 -41.33 -6.35 12.50
C VAL A 49 -40.16 -5.98 13.40
N SER A 50 -40.00 -6.62 14.56
CA SER A 50 -39.00 -6.20 15.55
C SER A 50 -38.57 -7.27 16.54
N ALA A 51 -39.27 -8.40 16.60
CA ALA A 51 -38.97 -9.48 17.53
C ALA A 51 -37.75 -10.27 17.02
N PRO A 52 -36.64 -10.33 17.77
CA PRO A 52 -35.45 -11.08 17.35
C PRO A 52 -35.75 -12.57 17.14
N GLU A 53 -35.08 -13.18 16.17
CA GLU A 53 -35.19 -14.61 15.88
C GLU A 53 -34.57 -15.50 16.97
N ASP A 54 -35.18 -16.66 17.23
CA ASP A 54 -34.63 -17.67 18.15
C ASP A 54 -33.68 -18.64 17.44
N ARG A 55 -32.40 -18.27 17.48
CA ARG A 55 -31.28 -19.03 16.92
C ARG A 55 -30.44 -19.71 18.00
N GLY A 56 -30.99 -19.93 19.19
CA GLY A 56 -30.28 -20.56 20.31
C GLY A 56 -29.60 -19.56 21.25
N ASN A 57 -29.01 -20.08 22.33
CA ASN A 57 -28.43 -19.25 23.40
C ASN A 57 -27.09 -18.64 22.97
N ALA A 58 -27.01 -17.30 22.94
CA ALA A 58 -25.83 -16.56 22.49
C ALA A 58 -24.56 -16.91 23.30
N ARG A 59 -24.68 -17.11 24.62
CA ARG A 59 -23.54 -17.50 25.46
C ARG A 59 -23.09 -18.94 25.21
N THR A 60 -24.01 -19.87 24.96
CA THR A 60 -23.66 -21.24 24.53
C THR A 60 -22.89 -21.22 23.20
N ILE A 61 -23.30 -20.38 22.26
CA ILE A 61 -22.62 -20.22 20.97
C ILE A 61 -21.25 -19.57 21.15
N SER A 62 -21.13 -18.50 21.94
CA SER A 62 -19.86 -17.89 22.33
C SER A 62 -18.88 -18.90 22.96
N ASN A 63 -19.37 -19.79 23.83
CA ASN A 63 -18.54 -20.86 24.40
C ASN A 63 -18.08 -21.91 23.37
N ALA A 64 -18.83 -22.11 22.27
CA ALA A 64 -18.41 -22.99 21.17
C ALA A 64 -17.32 -22.34 20.28
N MET A 65 -17.22 -21.01 20.30
CA MET A 65 -16.24 -20.17 19.60
C MET A 65 -15.00 -19.88 20.48
N ALA A 66 -14.84 -20.51 21.64
CA ALA A 66 -13.80 -20.13 22.61
C ALA A 66 -12.44 -20.79 22.35
N ASP A 67 -11.35 -20.05 22.59
CA ASP A 67 -10.04 -20.65 22.90
C ASP A 67 -9.91 -20.84 24.42
N ILE A 68 -9.33 -21.97 24.84
CA ILE A 68 -8.97 -22.25 26.24
C ILE A 68 -7.51 -21.85 26.51
N THR A 69 -6.71 -21.56 25.48
CA THR A 69 -5.26 -21.34 25.57
C THR A 69 -4.73 -20.26 24.60
N GLY A 70 -4.79 -18.98 25.00
CA GLY A 70 -4.09 -17.87 24.31
C GLY A 70 -4.53 -17.61 22.86
N GLY A 71 -4.03 -16.53 22.25
CA GLY A 71 -4.20 -16.27 20.81
C GLY A 71 -3.25 -17.15 19.99
N THR A 72 -3.70 -17.66 18.85
CA THR A 72 -2.81 -18.27 17.84
C THR A 72 -2.20 -17.14 17.01
N PRO A 73 -0.88 -17.07 16.78
CA PRO A 73 -0.30 -16.05 15.91
C PRO A 73 -0.87 -16.12 14.49
N ASN A 74 -1.11 -14.97 13.87
CA ASN A 74 -1.68 -14.87 12.53
C ASN A 74 -0.76 -15.49 11.45
N SER A 75 -1.30 -16.44 10.67
CA SER A 75 -0.53 -17.19 9.66
C SER A 75 -0.09 -16.38 8.45
N PHE A 76 -0.59 -15.15 8.27
CA PHE A 76 -0.25 -14.27 7.15
C PHE A 76 0.83 -13.25 7.53
N GLY A 77 1.40 -13.34 8.73
CA GLY A 77 2.39 -12.38 9.20
C GLY A 77 1.79 -11.00 9.52
N THR A 78 0.49 -10.92 9.79
CA THR A 78 -0.21 -9.63 9.98
C THR A 78 0.15 -8.99 11.32
N SER A 79 0.51 -7.71 11.29
CA SER A 79 0.88 -6.95 12.50
C SER A 79 -0.35 -6.60 13.36
N GLN A 80 -0.13 -6.29 14.63
CA GLN A 80 -1.20 -5.82 15.51
C GLN A 80 -1.79 -4.47 15.06
N LEU A 81 -0.99 -3.62 14.41
CA LEU A 81 -1.46 -2.34 13.86
C LEU A 81 -2.66 -2.49 12.91
N PHE A 82 -2.68 -3.58 12.13
CA PHE A 82 -3.77 -3.89 11.19
C PHE A 82 -5.16 -3.84 11.84
N ILE A 83 -5.28 -4.34 13.07
CA ILE A 83 -6.58 -4.38 13.78
C ILE A 83 -7.01 -3.01 14.27
N PHE A 84 -6.08 -2.18 14.72
CA PHE A 84 -6.42 -0.85 15.21
C PHE A 84 -6.69 0.13 14.08
N ILE A 85 -6.08 -0.05 12.91
CA ILE A 85 -6.52 0.64 11.69
C ILE A 85 -7.88 0.15 11.22
N GLY A 86 -8.16 -1.15 11.29
CA GLY A 86 -9.50 -1.68 11.03
C GLY A 86 -10.57 -1.12 11.97
N GLN A 87 -10.27 -1.00 13.26
CA GLN A 87 -11.16 -0.39 14.25
C GLN A 87 -11.31 1.13 14.02
N PHE A 88 -10.23 1.84 13.73
CA PHE A 88 -10.26 3.25 13.39
C PHE A 88 -11.13 3.49 12.14
N LEU A 89 -11.03 2.63 11.12
CA LEU A 89 -11.87 2.63 9.93
C LEU A 89 -13.33 2.30 10.22
N ASP A 90 -13.63 1.29 11.05
CA ASP A 90 -15.02 1.02 11.51
C ASP A 90 -15.63 2.30 12.11
N HIS A 91 -14.84 3.03 12.89
CA HIS A 91 -15.27 4.28 13.53
C HIS A 91 -15.39 5.47 12.58
N ASP A 92 -14.91 5.35 11.35
CA ASP A 92 -15.14 6.30 10.25
C ASP A 92 -16.38 5.94 9.42
N LEU A 93 -16.77 4.66 9.43
CA LEU A 93 -17.80 4.12 8.54
C LEU A 93 -19.16 3.98 9.22
N ASP A 94 -19.22 3.46 10.45
CA ASP A 94 -20.50 3.28 11.12
C ASP A 94 -20.54 3.45 12.65
N LEU A 95 -21.70 3.92 13.10
CA LEU A 95 -22.08 4.02 14.49
C LEU A 95 -23.59 3.87 14.61
N VAL A 96 -24.06 2.84 15.33
CA VAL A 96 -25.49 2.68 15.64
C VAL A 96 -25.70 2.86 17.14
N HIS A 97 -26.37 3.95 17.54
CA HIS A 97 -26.67 4.22 18.95
C HIS A 97 -27.55 3.14 19.58
N GLU A 98 -27.43 2.98 20.90
CA GLU A 98 -28.42 2.28 21.72
C GLU A 98 -29.54 3.24 22.14
N ASP A 99 -30.76 2.72 22.28
CA ASP A 99 -31.88 3.46 22.85
C ASP A 99 -32.51 2.68 24.00
N ALA A 100 -32.41 3.23 25.20
CA ALA A 100 -33.00 2.63 26.40
C ALA A 100 -34.54 2.45 26.28
N ALA A 101 -35.22 3.28 25.48
CA ALA A 101 -36.64 3.14 25.22
C ALA A 101 -36.96 1.93 24.30
N ALA A 102 -35.98 1.46 23.54
CA ALA A 102 -36.14 0.31 22.65
C ALA A 102 -36.07 -1.05 23.36
N GLY A 103 -35.79 -1.05 24.67
CA GLY A 103 -35.75 -2.24 25.52
C GLY A 103 -34.37 -2.93 25.58
N SER A 104 -34.33 -4.09 26.24
CA SER A 104 -33.13 -4.93 26.33
C SER A 104 -33.36 -6.31 25.73
N MET A 105 -32.27 -6.92 25.29
CA MET A 105 -32.17 -8.35 25.01
C MET A 105 -31.34 -9.01 26.09
N GLU A 106 -31.65 -10.27 26.39
CA GLU A 106 -31.01 -11.02 27.47
C GLU A 106 -30.60 -12.40 26.96
N THR A 107 -29.43 -12.86 27.39
CA THR A 107 -29.02 -14.25 27.27
C THR A 107 -28.72 -14.82 28.65
N ILE A 108 -29.20 -16.05 28.90
CA ILE A 108 -29.02 -16.72 30.18
C ILE A 108 -27.70 -17.50 30.13
N VAL A 109 -26.86 -17.30 31.14
CA VAL A 109 -25.61 -18.04 31.29
C VAL A 109 -25.89 -19.53 31.52
N PRO A 110 -25.33 -20.45 30.70
CA PRO A 110 -25.51 -21.89 30.84
C PRO A 110 -25.10 -22.41 32.23
N LEU A 111 -25.66 -23.56 32.63
CA LEU A 111 -25.39 -24.12 33.97
C LEU A 111 -23.94 -24.61 34.14
N ASP A 112 -23.29 -24.94 33.04
CA ASP A 112 -21.92 -25.41 32.92
C ASP A 112 -20.95 -24.32 32.42
N ASP A 113 -21.36 -23.04 32.46
CA ASP A 113 -20.50 -21.94 32.01
C ASP A 113 -19.21 -21.84 32.85
N PRO A 114 -18.04 -21.72 32.20
CA PRO A 114 -16.76 -21.72 32.89
C PRO A 114 -16.41 -20.36 33.53
N ALA A 115 -17.02 -19.26 33.08
CA ALA A 115 -16.59 -17.90 33.43
C ALA A 115 -17.63 -17.11 34.21
N PHE A 116 -18.91 -17.21 33.84
CA PHE A 116 -19.98 -16.44 34.48
C PHE A 116 -20.79 -17.32 35.46
N PRO A 117 -21.41 -16.72 36.50
CA PRO A 117 -22.24 -17.47 37.43
C PRO A 117 -23.40 -18.20 36.72
N PRO A 118 -23.58 -19.51 36.92
CA PRO A 118 -24.67 -20.29 36.33
C PRO A 118 -26.05 -19.65 36.50
N GLY A 119 -26.78 -19.47 35.40
CA GLY A 119 -28.13 -18.89 35.39
C GLY A 119 -28.20 -17.38 35.60
N SER A 120 -27.06 -16.67 35.64
CA SER A 120 -27.04 -15.22 35.56
C SER A 120 -27.45 -14.73 34.16
N ILE A 121 -27.71 -13.43 34.03
CA ILE A 121 -28.16 -12.80 32.79
C ILE A 121 -27.03 -11.91 32.27
N LEU A 122 -26.71 -12.06 30.98
CA LEU A 122 -25.97 -11.08 30.21
C LEU A 122 -26.98 -10.34 29.34
N ASP A 123 -27.08 -9.03 29.51
CA ASP A 123 -28.02 -8.19 28.79
C ASP A 123 -27.35 -7.40 27.65
N LEU A 124 -28.17 -6.73 26.83
CA LEU A 124 -27.78 -5.81 25.76
C LEU A 124 -28.91 -4.78 25.61
N HIS A 125 -28.60 -3.48 25.59
CA HIS A 125 -29.61 -2.49 25.21
C HIS A 125 -29.79 -2.51 23.70
N ARG A 126 -31.05 -2.50 23.25
CA ARG A 126 -31.37 -2.59 21.82
C ARG A 126 -30.99 -1.29 21.10
N SER A 127 -30.59 -1.40 19.83
CA SER A 127 -30.19 -0.29 18.97
C SER A 127 -31.33 0.69 18.74
N ALA A 128 -31.05 1.98 18.61
CA ALA A 128 -32.02 3.00 18.23
C ALA A 128 -32.71 2.63 16.91
N VAL A 129 -33.98 3.03 16.78
CA VAL A 129 -34.84 2.67 15.66
C VAL A 129 -35.18 3.90 14.84
N VAL A 130 -35.13 3.77 13.51
CA VAL A 130 -35.60 4.82 12.61
C VAL A 130 -37.10 5.03 12.82
N ALA A 131 -37.50 6.28 13.06
CA ALA A 131 -38.88 6.62 13.38
C ALA A 131 -39.87 6.11 12.30
N GLY A 132 -40.93 5.42 12.75
CA GLY A 132 -41.93 4.82 11.87
C GLY A 132 -41.59 3.41 11.37
N THR A 133 -40.45 2.85 11.78
CA THR A 133 -40.07 1.44 11.55
C THR A 133 -40.17 0.63 12.83
N GLY A 134 -40.18 -0.71 12.73
CA GLY A 134 -40.30 -1.60 13.90
C GLY A 134 -41.70 -1.64 14.53
N GLU A 135 -42.71 -1.15 13.81
CA GLU A 135 -44.12 -1.16 14.17
C GLU A 135 -45.01 -1.28 12.93
N ASN A 136 -46.31 -1.53 13.11
CA ASN A 136 -47.31 -1.48 12.03
C ASN A 136 -46.98 -2.32 10.77
N ALA A 137 -46.35 -3.50 10.93
CA ALA A 137 -45.90 -4.38 9.85
C ALA A 137 -44.77 -3.80 8.96
N ILE A 138 -44.02 -2.82 9.49
CA ILE A 138 -42.78 -2.31 8.89
C ILE A 138 -41.63 -2.82 9.74
N ALA A 139 -40.70 -3.55 9.12
CA ALA A 139 -39.52 -4.06 9.79
C ALA A 139 -38.69 -2.92 10.40
N ARG A 140 -38.06 -3.19 11.54
CA ARG A 140 -37.21 -2.27 12.29
C ARG A 140 -35.94 -1.98 11.51
N GLU A 141 -35.66 -0.68 11.31
CA GLU A 141 -34.46 -0.19 10.64
C GLU A 141 -33.62 0.68 11.57
N HIS A 142 -32.35 0.84 11.19
CA HIS A 142 -31.33 1.54 11.95
C HIS A 142 -30.68 2.63 11.10
N ALA A 143 -30.33 3.73 11.74
CA ALA A 143 -29.61 4.82 11.10
C ALA A 143 -28.15 4.79 11.51
N ASN A 144 -27.26 4.96 10.52
CA ASN A 144 -25.87 5.25 10.80
C ASN A 144 -25.78 6.67 11.36
N GLN A 145 -25.09 6.86 12.48
CA GLN A 145 -25.00 8.17 13.15
C GLN A 145 -23.83 9.00 12.64
N ILE A 146 -22.93 8.38 11.87
CA ILE A 146 -21.79 9.01 11.23
C ILE A 146 -21.88 8.87 9.70
N THR A 147 -20.98 9.53 8.98
CA THR A 147 -20.89 9.42 7.52
C THR A 147 -20.55 7.99 7.12
N SER A 148 -20.97 7.56 5.93
CA SER A 148 -20.60 6.24 5.40
C SER A 148 -19.25 6.25 4.69
N PHE A 149 -18.70 7.42 4.37
CA PHE A 149 -17.54 7.54 3.51
C PHE A 149 -16.24 7.28 4.27
N ILE A 150 -15.20 6.89 3.55
CA ILE A 150 -13.83 6.91 4.08
C ILE A 150 -13.36 8.36 3.96
N ASP A 151 -13.77 9.20 4.90
CA ASP A 151 -13.58 10.66 4.87
C ASP A 151 -12.97 11.22 6.16
N ALA A 152 -12.41 10.34 7.00
CA ALA A 152 -11.77 10.69 8.27
C ALA A 152 -12.72 11.50 9.17
N SER A 153 -14.02 11.23 9.12
CA SER A 153 -15.02 11.75 10.06
C SER A 153 -14.72 11.35 11.50
N ASN A 154 -14.01 10.25 11.72
CA ASN A 154 -13.45 9.90 13.03
C ASN A 154 -12.35 10.88 13.52
N VAL A 155 -11.77 11.71 12.65
CA VAL A 155 -10.86 12.82 12.97
C VAL A 155 -11.61 14.15 13.01
N TYR A 156 -12.44 14.43 11.99
CA TYR A 156 -13.05 15.75 11.76
C TYR A 156 -14.47 15.91 12.30
N GLY A 157 -15.10 14.81 12.71
CA GLY A 157 -16.50 14.74 13.15
C GLY A 157 -17.49 14.65 11.99
N SER A 158 -18.64 14.00 12.24
CA SER A 158 -19.73 13.85 11.26
C SER A 158 -20.79 14.97 11.35
N SER A 159 -20.44 16.14 11.89
CA SER A 159 -21.31 17.31 11.95
C SER A 159 -20.49 18.59 12.03
N GLN A 160 -21.01 19.67 11.44
CA GLN A 160 -20.29 20.94 11.41
C GLN A 160 -20.00 21.48 12.81
N ASP A 161 -20.93 21.31 13.76
CA ASP A 161 -20.74 21.76 15.15
C ASP A 161 -19.56 21.03 15.83
N LEU A 162 -19.35 19.75 15.53
CA LEU A 162 -18.21 19.00 16.06
C LEU A 162 -16.92 19.38 15.34
N THR A 163 -16.94 19.53 14.01
CA THR A 163 -15.77 20.00 13.24
C THR A 163 -15.29 21.38 13.71
N ASP A 164 -16.21 22.29 14.01
CA ASP A 164 -15.88 23.62 14.54
C ASP A 164 -15.34 23.55 15.97
N LEU A 165 -15.81 22.60 16.78
CA LEU A 165 -15.34 22.38 18.15
C LEU A 165 -13.91 21.82 18.20
N LEU A 166 -13.51 21.05 17.19
CA LEU A 166 -12.22 20.35 17.13
C LEU A 166 -11.06 21.23 16.63
N ARG A 167 -11.33 22.45 16.13
CA ARG A 167 -10.31 23.28 15.47
C ARG A 167 -10.01 24.62 16.18
N ASP A 168 -8.80 25.12 15.96
CA ASP A 168 -8.39 26.51 16.19
C ASP A 168 -7.80 27.10 14.90
N GLY A 169 -8.60 27.93 14.22
CA GLY A 169 -8.24 28.46 12.91
C GLY A 169 -8.06 27.34 11.87
N ALA A 170 -6.83 27.17 11.39
CA ALA A 170 -6.49 26.15 10.40
C ALA A 170 -6.13 24.79 11.01
N TYR A 171 -5.82 24.72 12.31
CA TYR A 171 -5.29 23.51 12.96
C TYR A 171 -6.36 22.76 13.73
N LEU A 172 -6.14 21.45 13.92
CA LEU A 172 -6.84 20.67 14.92
C LEU A 172 -6.19 20.86 16.30
N ILE A 173 -7.02 20.92 17.35
CA ILE A 173 -6.57 21.19 18.72
C ILE A 173 -5.83 19.98 19.30
N THR A 174 -4.57 20.18 19.70
CA THR A 174 -3.69 19.13 20.26
C THR A 174 -3.63 19.11 21.80
N ASN A 175 -3.96 20.21 22.50
CA ASN A 175 -3.91 20.30 23.97
C ASN A 175 -4.87 21.37 24.55
N LEU A 176 -5.31 21.18 25.79
CA LEU A 176 -6.14 22.11 26.57
C LEU A 176 -5.62 22.30 28.01
N ILE A 177 -4.95 23.41 28.29
CA ILE A 177 -4.60 23.78 29.68
C ILE A 177 -5.76 24.58 30.30
N GLY A 178 -6.52 23.96 31.20
CA GLY A 178 -7.57 24.64 31.98
C GLY A 178 -8.79 25.07 31.16
N GLY A 179 -9.10 24.34 30.08
CA GLY A 179 -10.22 24.66 29.18
C GLY A 179 -9.94 25.79 28.19
N VAL A 180 -8.66 26.12 27.97
CA VAL A 180 -8.21 27.09 26.96
C VAL A 180 -7.26 26.38 25.99
N PRO A 181 -7.46 26.47 24.67
CA PRO A 181 -6.49 25.99 23.69
C PRO A 181 -5.15 26.70 23.89
N THR A 182 -4.05 25.96 24.00
CA THR A 182 -2.72 26.55 24.17
C THR A 182 -1.68 25.93 23.25
N GLY A 183 -1.29 26.70 22.23
CA GLY A 183 -0.03 26.52 21.50
C GLY A 183 0.00 25.39 20.47
N ASN A 184 1.08 25.39 19.68
CA ASN A 184 1.38 24.40 18.65
C ASN A 184 2.25 23.24 19.19
N ASP A 185 2.37 23.09 20.50
CA ASP A 185 3.25 22.10 21.15
C ASP A 185 2.48 20.89 21.71
N ILE A 186 3.20 19.76 21.75
CA ILE A 186 2.76 18.38 21.57
C ILE A 186 2.69 17.62 22.91
N GLU A 187 1.69 17.91 23.75
CA GLU A 187 1.36 17.04 24.89
C GLU A 187 -0.15 16.75 24.88
N ALA A 188 -0.51 15.48 25.08
CA ALA A 188 -1.83 14.89 24.86
C ALA A 188 -3.06 15.70 25.29
N VAL A 189 -4.20 15.43 24.64
CA VAL A 189 -5.50 16.05 24.93
C VAL A 189 -6.02 15.51 26.26
N HIS A 190 -5.65 16.16 27.35
CA HIS A 190 -6.22 15.85 28.67
C HIS A 190 -7.36 16.80 29.02
N GLY A 191 -8.52 16.23 29.34
CA GLY A 191 -9.47 16.86 30.25
C GLY A 191 -10.54 17.73 29.61
N ILE A 192 -11.15 17.31 28.50
CA ILE A 192 -12.46 17.86 28.08
C ILE A 192 -13.58 17.25 28.94
N GLY A 193 -13.45 17.42 30.25
CA GLY A 193 -14.43 16.99 31.21
C GLY A 193 -15.78 17.68 30.96
N SER A 194 -16.79 16.87 30.70
CA SER A 194 -18.19 17.07 31.11
C SER A 194 -19.10 18.04 30.34
N THR A 195 -18.68 18.71 29.26
CA THR A 195 -19.62 19.59 28.52
C THR A 195 -20.48 18.90 27.45
N ALA A 196 -20.19 17.66 27.04
CA ALA A 196 -20.95 16.98 25.99
C ALA A 196 -21.50 15.57 26.33
N GLY A 197 -21.07 14.93 27.42
CA GLY A 197 -21.54 13.56 27.74
C GLY A 197 -21.06 12.46 26.78
N LEU A 198 -20.01 12.74 25.99
CA LEU A 198 -19.48 11.88 24.93
C LEU A 198 -18.25 11.05 25.33
N VAL A 199 -17.90 11.02 26.62
CA VAL A 199 -16.66 10.39 27.11
C VAL A 199 -16.98 9.13 27.91
N MET A 200 -16.41 8.00 27.48
CA MET A 200 -16.32 6.78 28.28
C MET A 200 -14.98 6.78 29.04
N GLY A 201 -15.00 6.63 30.37
CA GLY A 201 -13.79 6.63 31.21
C GLY A 201 -13.71 7.79 32.20
N ASP A 202 -12.52 8.06 32.74
CA ASP A 202 -12.29 9.21 33.63
C ASP A 202 -12.26 10.51 32.79
N PRO A 203 -13.24 11.42 32.95
CA PRO A 203 -13.31 12.66 32.17
C PRO A 203 -12.10 13.58 32.36
N ALA A 204 -11.27 13.35 33.36
CA ALA A 204 -10.03 14.10 33.57
C ALA A 204 -8.96 13.83 32.50
N PHE A 205 -9.05 12.70 31.79
CA PHE A 205 -8.01 12.23 30.87
C PHE A 205 -8.53 11.96 29.45
N ALA A 206 -9.78 12.31 29.17
CA ALA A 206 -10.40 11.96 27.90
C ALA A 206 -10.07 12.92 26.76
N HIS A 207 -9.86 12.33 25.58
CA HIS A 207 -9.67 13.02 24.32
C HIS A 207 -11.02 13.35 23.68
N LEU A 208 -11.08 14.47 22.98
CA LEU A 208 -12.18 14.79 22.08
C LEU A 208 -11.68 14.67 20.66
N VAL A 209 -12.26 13.75 19.92
CA VAL A 209 -11.95 13.45 18.53
C VAL A 209 -13.24 13.41 17.71
N GLY A 210 -13.15 13.14 16.41
CA GLY A 210 -14.32 13.11 15.52
C GLY A 210 -15.33 12.01 15.84
N ASP A 211 -14.89 10.89 16.45
CA ASP A 211 -15.75 9.80 16.90
C ASP A 211 -15.76 9.65 18.44
N VAL A 212 -16.92 9.28 18.99
CA VAL A 212 -17.15 9.20 20.45
C VAL A 212 -16.43 8.03 21.13
N ARG A 213 -15.88 7.09 20.36
CA ARG A 213 -15.21 5.87 20.84
C ARG A 213 -13.68 5.97 20.82
N GLY A 214 -13.10 7.12 20.49
CA GLY A 214 -11.64 7.25 20.29
C GLY A 214 -10.74 6.89 21.48
N ASP A 215 -11.28 6.85 22.71
CA ASP A 215 -10.59 6.43 23.93
C ASP A 215 -10.86 4.98 24.34
N GLU A 216 -11.47 4.16 23.48
CA GLU A 216 -11.85 2.79 23.84
C GLU A 216 -10.64 1.97 24.30
N ASN A 217 -9.50 2.09 23.62
CA ASN A 217 -8.22 1.53 24.04
C ASN A 217 -7.07 2.41 23.53
N ILE A 218 -5.89 2.27 24.13
CA ILE A 218 -4.75 3.15 23.83
C ILE A 218 -4.21 3.02 22.41
N ALA A 219 -4.34 1.85 21.78
CA ALA A 219 -3.87 1.65 20.41
C ALA A 219 -4.79 2.40 19.43
N LEU A 220 -6.11 2.35 19.62
CA LEU A 220 -7.06 3.21 18.89
C LEU A 220 -6.79 4.70 19.14
N THR A 221 -6.59 5.11 20.39
CA THR A 221 -6.27 6.52 20.73
C THR A 221 -5.02 7.01 20.00
N SER A 222 -4.00 6.15 19.86
CA SER A 222 -2.78 6.48 19.12
C SER A 222 -3.03 6.73 17.63
N MET A 223 -4.01 6.04 17.01
CA MET A 223 -4.38 6.27 15.61
C MET A 223 -5.03 7.65 15.43
N HIS A 224 -5.91 8.06 16.35
CA HIS A 224 -6.47 9.41 16.34
C HIS A 224 -5.37 10.48 16.47
N GLU A 225 -4.37 10.25 17.32
CA GLU A 225 -3.24 11.17 17.48
C GLU A 225 -2.41 11.30 16.20
N ILE A 226 -2.09 10.19 15.53
CA ILE A 226 -1.34 10.17 14.25
C ILE A 226 -2.05 11.00 13.19
N TRP A 227 -3.34 10.73 12.94
CA TRP A 227 -4.08 11.41 11.87
C TRP A 227 -4.39 12.88 12.18
N LEU A 228 -4.55 13.23 13.46
CA LEU A 228 -4.65 14.62 13.89
C LEU A 228 -3.34 15.37 13.62
N LYS A 229 -2.19 14.76 13.97
CA LYS A 229 -0.87 15.35 13.70
C LYS A 229 -0.58 15.45 12.22
N GLU A 230 -1.04 14.49 11.41
CA GLU A 230 -0.91 14.54 9.97
C GLU A 230 -1.63 15.76 9.38
N HIS A 231 -2.85 16.06 9.82
CA HIS A 231 -3.54 17.30 9.45
C HIS A 231 -2.70 18.54 9.75
N ASN A 232 -2.18 18.64 10.97
CA ASN A 232 -1.39 19.80 11.40
C ASN A 232 -0.07 19.91 10.62
N PHE A 233 0.58 18.79 10.30
CA PHE A 233 1.75 18.74 9.42
C PHE A 233 1.43 19.31 8.02
N GLN A 234 0.30 18.92 7.42
CA GLN A 234 -0.11 19.46 6.12
C GLN A 234 -0.43 20.96 6.18
N VAL A 235 -1.02 21.46 7.28
CA VAL A 235 -1.23 22.90 7.48
C VAL A 235 0.10 23.65 7.51
N ASP A 236 1.11 23.16 8.23
CA ASP A 236 2.43 23.78 8.30
C ASP A 236 3.12 23.75 6.94
N ARG A 237 3.09 22.61 6.25
CA ARG A 237 3.60 22.45 4.88
C ARG A 237 2.98 23.47 3.91
N LEU A 238 1.66 23.67 3.97
CA LEU A 238 0.96 24.65 3.13
C LEU A 238 1.33 26.10 3.47
N LYS A 239 1.56 26.41 4.75
CA LYS A 239 1.99 27.74 5.19
C LYS A 239 3.41 28.05 4.74
N ASP A 240 4.33 27.09 4.82
CA ASP A 240 5.72 27.25 4.41
C ASP A 240 5.85 27.55 2.91
N MET A 241 4.95 27.00 2.10
CA MET A 241 4.84 27.33 0.68
C MET A 241 4.38 28.77 0.38
N SER A 242 3.91 29.52 1.39
CA SER A 242 3.52 30.94 1.28
C SER A 242 2.47 31.23 0.20
N LEU A 243 1.49 30.33 0.05
CA LEU A 243 0.45 30.40 -1.00
C LEU A 243 -0.58 31.53 -0.82
N GLY A 244 -0.56 32.24 0.33
CA GLY A 244 -1.49 33.34 0.61
C GLY A 244 -2.92 32.89 0.95
N LEU A 245 -3.07 31.65 1.43
CA LEU A 245 -4.35 31.04 1.81
C LEU A 245 -4.87 31.61 3.15
N THR A 246 -6.19 31.67 3.28
CA THR A 246 -6.86 31.94 4.58
C THR A 246 -6.84 30.71 5.48
N ASP A 247 -7.12 30.87 6.78
CA ASP A 247 -7.18 29.74 7.72
C ASP A 247 -8.20 28.67 7.29
N GLU A 248 -9.35 29.09 6.77
CA GLU A 248 -10.36 28.14 6.25
C GLU A 248 -9.85 27.40 5.01
N GLN A 249 -9.18 28.10 4.09
CA GLN A 249 -8.60 27.43 2.92
C GLN A 249 -7.47 26.48 3.32
N LEU A 250 -6.65 26.83 4.31
CA LEU A 250 -5.61 25.95 4.84
C LEU A 250 -6.21 24.69 5.46
N PHE A 251 -7.20 24.86 6.35
CA PHE A 251 -7.91 23.73 6.97
C PHE A 251 -8.51 22.79 5.93
N GLN A 252 -9.28 23.32 4.98
CA GLN A 252 -9.93 22.48 3.97
C GLN A 252 -8.91 21.84 3.04
N THR A 253 -7.87 22.55 2.62
CA THR A 253 -6.82 21.95 1.77
C THR A 253 -6.10 20.81 2.49
N ALA A 254 -5.73 21.00 3.76
CA ALA A 254 -5.12 19.96 4.58
C ALA A 254 -6.07 18.77 4.81
N ARG A 255 -7.35 19.04 5.14
CA ARG A 255 -8.38 18.01 5.27
C ARG A 255 -8.52 17.17 3.99
N ILE A 256 -8.52 17.80 2.82
CA ILE A 256 -8.61 17.08 1.53
C ILE A 256 -7.40 16.17 1.30
N ILE A 257 -6.21 16.63 1.66
CA ILE A 257 -4.98 15.82 1.56
C ILE A 257 -5.07 14.61 2.50
N VAL A 258 -5.45 14.82 3.76
CA VAL A 258 -5.61 13.75 4.75
C VAL A 258 -6.69 12.75 4.36
N GLU A 259 -7.84 13.21 3.85
CA GLU A 259 -8.88 12.33 3.30
C GLU A 259 -8.33 11.47 2.16
N ALA A 260 -7.51 12.05 1.28
CA ALA A 260 -6.89 11.33 0.17
C ALA A 260 -5.84 10.31 0.63
N GLU A 261 -4.97 10.68 1.57
CA GLU A 261 -3.99 9.77 2.19
C GLU A 261 -4.69 8.62 2.91
N TRP A 262 -5.76 8.92 3.66
CA TRP A 262 -6.54 7.90 4.37
C TRP A 262 -7.19 6.90 3.41
N GLN A 263 -7.83 7.38 2.35
CA GLN A 263 -8.40 6.52 1.32
C GLN A 263 -7.33 5.66 0.64
N LYS A 264 -6.17 6.24 0.30
CA LYS A 264 -5.05 5.51 -0.29
C LYS A 264 -4.58 4.39 0.63
N VAL A 265 -4.32 4.69 1.91
CA VAL A 265 -3.90 3.68 2.90
C VAL A 265 -4.92 2.55 3.00
N ILE A 266 -6.22 2.85 3.00
CA ILE A 266 -7.24 1.80 3.10
C ILE A 266 -7.32 0.94 1.84
N TYR A 267 -7.37 1.52 0.64
CA TYR A 267 -7.55 0.76 -0.58
C TYR A 267 -6.29 0.05 -1.09
N ASP A 268 -5.12 0.63 -0.85
CA ASP A 268 -3.87 0.17 -1.47
C ASP A 268 -2.99 -0.62 -0.49
N GLU A 269 -3.13 -0.39 0.82
CA GLU A 269 -2.30 -1.06 1.85
C GLU A 269 -3.13 -1.98 2.76
N TRP A 270 -4.21 -1.49 3.37
CA TRP A 270 -4.95 -2.26 4.39
C TRP A 270 -5.90 -3.32 3.80
N LEU A 271 -6.74 -2.95 2.84
CA LEU A 271 -7.75 -3.86 2.30
C LEU A 271 -7.16 -5.06 1.53
N PRO A 272 -6.09 -4.91 0.73
CA PRO A 272 -5.45 -6.04 0.05
C PRO A 272 -4.87 -7.08 1.03
N GLU A 273 -4.39 -6.65 2.20
CA GLU A 273 -3.90 -7.55 3.25
C GLU A 273 -4.98 -8.49 3.78
N LEU A 274 -6.23 -8.04 3.78
CA LEU A 274 -7.38 -8.84 4.19
C LEU A 274 -7.91 -9.73 3.05
N LEU A 275 -8.02 -9.17 1.85
CA LEU A 275 -8.64 -9.82 0.69
C LEU A 275 -7.68 -10.69 -0.14
N GLY A 276 -6.36 -10.57 0.10
CA GLY A 276 -5.31 -11.24 -0.67
C GLY A 276 -5.04 -10.64 -2.05
N ALA A 277 -5.77 -9.60 -2.44
CA ALA A 277 -5.64 -8.88 -3.71
C ALA A 277 -6.33 -7.51 -3.61
N PRO A 278 -5.92 -6.51 -4.43
CA PRO A 278 -6.65 -5.25 -4.53
C PRO A 278 -8.04 -5.45 -5.14
N LEU A 279 -8.93 -4.48 -4.92
CA LEU A 279 -10.21 -4.42 -5.62
C LEU A 279 -10.00 -4.27 -7.14
N PRO A 280 -11.02 -4.58 -7.96
CA PRO A 280 -10.98 -4.27 -9.39
C PRO A 280 -10.63 -2.80 -9.63
N ALA A 281 -9.88 -2.52 -10.69
CA ALA A 281 -9.44 -1.18 -11.05
C ALA A 281 -10.59 -0.17 -11.03
N TYR A 282 -10.31 1.02 -10.50
CA TYR A 282 -11.29 2.09 -10.41
C TYR A 282 -11.68 2.59 -11.81
N ASN A 283 -12.98 2.77 -12.04
CA ASN A 283 -13.52 3.20 -13.35
C ASN A 283 -14.09 4.62 -13.34
N GLY A 284 -13.81 5.40 -12.28
CA GLY A 284 -14.39 6.71 -12.06
C GLY A 284 -15.67 6.67 -11.22
N TYR A 285 -16.08 7.85 -10.74
CA TYR A 285 -17.28 8.02 -9.91
C TYR A 285 -18.56 7.67 -10.69
N ASP A 286 -19.41 6.83 -10.10
CA ASP A 286 -20.73 6.45 -10.60
C ASP A 286 -21.83 6.94 -9.66
N ALA A 287 -22.51 8.02 -10.08
CA ALA A 287 -23.61 8.62 -9.32
C ALA A 287 -24.86 7.72 -9.14
N THR A 288 -24.90 6.54 -9.77
CA THR A 288 -25.97 5.55 -9.59
C THR A 288 -25.68 4.54 -8.48
N VAL A 289 -24.43 4.48 -7.99
CA VAL A 289 -24.00 3.63 -6.89
C VAL A 289 -24.39 4.28 -5.57
N ASN A 290 -24.97 3.48 -4.66
CA ASN A 290 -25.33 3.91 -3.32
C ASN A 290 -24.23 3.51 -2.32
N PRO A 291 -23.44 4.46 -1.78
CA PRO A 291 -22.33 4.18 -0.88
C PRO A 291 -22.78 3.84 0.55
N THR A 292 -24.03 4.08 0.93
CA THR A 292 -24.51 3.90 2.32
C THR A 292 -24.11 2.54 2.90
N ILE A 293 -23.68 2.52 4.17
CA ILE A 293 -23.30 1.28 4.87
C ILE A 293 -24.47 0.30 4.92
N ALA A 294 -24.16 -0.97 4.63
CA ALA A 294 -25.09 -2.07 4.79
C ALA A 294 -25.20 -2.53 6.24
N ASN A 295 -26.41 -2.87 6.68
CA ASN A 295 -26.65 -3.39 8.03
C ASN A 295 -25.95 -4.73 8.28
N GLU A 296 -25.78 -5.57 7.25
CA GLU A 296 -24.99 -6.80 7.34
C GLU A 296 -23.48 -6.52 7.52
N PHE A 297 -22.98 -5.42 6.97
CA PHE A 297 -21.59 -4.98 7.16
C PHE A 297 -21.37 -4.50 8.61
N ALA A 298 -22.11 -3.49 9.06
CA ALA A 298 -21.99 -2.88 10.40
C ALA A 298 -22.43 -3.81 11.55
N GLY A 299 -23.53 -4.53 11.34
CA GLY A 299 -24.16 -5.39 12.36
C GLY A 299 -23.49 -6.74 12.54
N ALA A 300 -22.66 -7.16 11.58
CA ALA A 300 -21.99 -8.46 11.61
C ALA A 300 -20.60 -8.44 10.97
N ALA A 301 -20.49 -8.23 9.66
CA ALA A 301 -19.30 -8.60 8.91
C ALA A 301 -18.02 -7.88 9.34
N PHE A 302 -18.07 -6.55 9.53
CA PHE A 302 -16.88 -5.75 9.84
C PHE A 302 -16.39 -5.89 11.30
N ARG A 303 -17.19 -6.56 12.14
CA ARG A 303 -16.84 -6.94 13.52
C ARG A 303 -15.90 -8.14 13.59
N PHE A 304 -15.30 -8.52 12.47
CA PHE A 304 -14.36 -9.63 12.42
C PHE A 304 -13.09 -9.35 13.21
N GLY A 305 -12.65 -8.08 13.28
CA GLY A 305 -11.42 -7.69 13.98
C GLY A 305 -11.38 -8.10 15.46
N HIS A 306 -12.54 -8.35 16.08
CA HIS A 306 -12.64 -8.83 17.45
C HIS A 306 -11.98 -10.21 17.70
N THR A 307 -11.82 -11.05 16.69
CA THR A 307 -11.15 -12.37 16.82
C THR A 307 -9.63 -12.23 16.74
N MET A 308 -9.17 -11.18 16.07
CA MET A 308 -7.76 -10.94 15.83
C MET A 308 -7.10 -10.10 16.94
N LEU A 309 -7.85 -9.56 17.90
CA LEU A 309 -7.29 -8.75 18.98
C LEU A 309 -6.12 -9.46 19.70
N PRO A 310 -5.02 -8.75 20.01
CA PRO A 310 -3.95 -9.29 20.82
C PRO A 310 -4.35 -9.30 22.31
N THR A 311 -3.69 -10.14 23.11
CA THR A 311 -3.90 -10.15 24.57
C THR A 311 -3.12 -9.03 25.28
N GLU A 312 -2.05 -8.54 24.67
CA GLU A 312 -1.17 -7.51 25.23
C GLU A 312 -0.50 -6.69 24.13
N PHE A 313 -0.05 -5.51 24.52
CA PHE A 313 0.77 -4.60 23.72
C PHE A 313 2.16 -4.51 24.33
N GLU A 314 3.19 -4.56 23.51
CA GLU A 314 4.53 -4.16 23.92
C GLU A 314 4.79 -2.73 23.48
N ARG A 315 5.54 -1.97 24.30
CA ARG A 315 6.15 -0.71 23.85
C ARG A 315 7.63 -0.91 23.69
N LEU A 316 8.14 -0.66 22.49
CA LEU A 316 9.54 -0.88 22.16
C LEU A 316 10.30 0.45 22.14
N ASP A 317 11.53 0.45 22.65
CA ASP A 317 12.49 1.51 22.33
C ASP A 317 12.96 1.41 20.86
N GLU A 318 13.86 2.30 20.43
CA GLU A 318 14.34 2.29 19.04
C GLU A 318 15.04 0.96 18.69
N ALA A 319 15.82 0.43 19.64
CA ALA A 319 16.56 -0.83 19.54
C ALA A 319 15.67 -2.08 19.53
N GLY A 320 14.34 -1.95 19.62
CA GLY A 320 13.41 -3.06 19.63
C GLY A 320 13.27 -3.75 21.00
N SER A 321 13.85 -3.19 22.06
CA SER A 321 13.71 -3.73 23.42
C SER A 321 12.40 -3.28 24.07
N ALA A 322 11.67 -4.23 24.64
CA ALA A 322 10.44 -3.92 25.38
C ALA A 322 10.73 -3.04 26.61
N THR A 323 10.20 -1.82 26.59
CA THR A 323 10.24 -0.87 27.71
C THR A 323 9.16 -1.20 28.74
N ASP A 324 8.00 -1.68 28.29
CA ASP A 324 6.99 -2.37 29.08
C ASP A 324 6.00 -3.16 28.21
N THR A 325 5.11 -3.89 28.90
CA THR A 325 4.03 -4.69 28.32
C THR A 325 2.72 -4.35 29.03
N LEU A 326 1.65 -4.12 28.28
CA LEU A 326 0.33 -3.74 28.76
C LEU A 326 -0.70 -4.78 28.29
N GLY A 327 -1.37 -5.47 29.22
CA GLY A 327 -2.49 -6.33 28.86
C GLY A 327 -3.65 -5.50 28.27
N LEU A 328 -4.28 -5.99 27.19
CA LEU A 328 -5.37 -5.29 26.49
C LEU A 328 -6.46 -4.84 27.48
N PHE A 329 -6.86 -5.74 28.37
CA PHE A 329 -7.83 -5.49 29.44
C PHE A 329 -7.52 -4.22 30.27
N ASP A 330 -6.24 -3.99 30.58
CA ASP A 330 -5.82 -2.87 31.42
C ASP A 330 -5.76 -1.54 30.65
N THR A 331 -5.97 -1.55 29.34
CA THR A 331 -5.89 -0.35 28.49
C THR A 331 -7.25 0.28 28.19
N PHE A 332 -8.35 -0.45 28.43
CA PHE A 332 -9.69 0.04 28.09
C PHE A 332 -10.04 1.34 28.85
N PHE A 333 -10.38 2.40 28.10
CA PHE A 333 -10.69 3.72 28.65
C PHE A 333 -9.60 4.29 29.56
N GLN A 334 -8.33 3.97 29.28
CA GLN A 334 -7.15 4.47 30.00
C GLN A 334 -6.21 5.31 29.10
N PRO A 335 -6.70 6.38 28.43
CA PRO A 335 -5.91 7.17 27.48
C PRO A 335 -4.59 7.72 28.05
N HIS A 336 -4.55 8.09 29.34
CA HIS A 336 -3.34 8.57 30.01
C HIS A 336 -2.17 7.56 30.07
N LYS A 337 -2.40 6.29 29.73
CA LYS A 337 -1.32 5.31 29.61
C LYS A 337 -0.52 5.50 28.32
N LEU A 338 -1.09 6.15 27.30
CA LEU A 338 -0.42 6.42 26.03
C LEU A 338 0.84 7.26 26.24
N ASP A 339 0.78 8.31 27.07
CA ASP A 339 1.89 9.27 27.32
C ASP A 339 3.10 8.71 28.08
N GLN A 340 3.07 7.43 28.46
CA GLN A 340 4.12 6.80 29.25
C GLN A 340 5.12 6.06 28.34
N ASN A 341 6.34 5.81 28.83
CA ASN A 341 7.31 4.87 28.25
C ASN A 341 7.42 4.90 26.71
N GLY A 342 7.68 6.09 26.15
CA GLY A 342 7.88 6.26 24.70
C GLY A 342 6.65 6.72 23.92
N GLY A 343 5.50 6.94 24.56
CA GLY A 343 4.36 7.57 23.92
C GLY A 343 3.74 6.70 22.81
N VAL A 344 3.18 7.38 21.80
CA VAL A 344 2.75 6.76 20.54
C VAL A 344 3.90 6.04 19.83
N ALA A 345 5.10 6.62 19.79
CA ALA A 345 6.22 6.05 19.05
C ALA A 345 6.59 4.65 19.55
N GLY A 346 6.72 4.47 20.87
CA GLY A 346 7.02 3.17 21.46
C GLY A 346 5.91 2.14 21.24
N LEU A 347 4.64 2.57 21.32
CA LEU A 347 3.49 1.71 21.06
C LEU A 347 3.42 1.28 19.60
N VAL A 348 3.62 2.20 18.66
CA VAL A 348 3.56 1.88 17.23
C VAL A 348 4.66 0.91 16.82
N ARG A 349 5.89 1.07 17.32
CA ARG A 349 6.95 0.07 17.10
C ARG A 349 6.51 -1.32 17.56
N GLY A 350 5.89 -1.42 18.73
CA GLY A 350 5.36 -2.71 19.22
C GLY A 350 4.20 -3.26 18.38
N LEU A 351 3.28 -2.39 17.95
CA LEU A 351 2.14 -2.77 17.11
C LEU A 351 2.56 -3.25 15.72
N THR A 352 3.65 -2.70 15.16
CA THR A 352 4.18 -3.12 13.86
C THR A 352 5.17 -4.27 13.97
N SER A 353 5.74 -4.56 15.14
CA SER A 353 6.63 -5.71 15.32
C SER A 353 5.95 -7.00 15.76
N ASN A 354 4.80 -6.89 16.42
CA ASN A 354 4.12 -8.05 16.94
C ASN A 354 3.01 -8.54 16.01
N LEU A 355 2.86 -9.86 15.95
CA LEU A 355 1.75 -10.50 15.24
C LEU A 355 0.43 -10.28 15.99
N THR A 356 -0.60 -10.08 15.21
CA THR A 356 -1.99 -10.12 15.68
C THR A 356 -2.46 -11.56 15.87
N SER A 357 -3.61 -11.77 16.53
CA SER A 357 -4.21 -13.10 16.63
C SER A 357 -4.73 -13.55 15.25
N GLU A 358 -4.78 -14.85 15.04
CA GLU A 358 -5.29 -15.45 13.81
C GLU A 358 -6.73 -15.02 13.50
N PHE A 359 -7.02 -14.81 12.21
CA PHE A 359 -8.41 -14.74 11.77
C PHE A 359 -9.00 -16.15 11.82
N ASP A 360 -9.74 -16.42 12.88
CA ASP A 360 -10.55 -17.63 13.01
C ASP A 360 -11.76 -17.40 13.93
N ALA A 361 -12.50 -18.47 14.21
CA ALA A 361 -13.66 -18.46 15.08
C ALA A 361 -13.32 -18.31 16.56
N LYS A 362 -12.06 -18.16 16.95
CA LYS A 362 -11.64 -18.08 18.35
C LYS A 362 -11.57 -16.64 18.82
N ILE A 363 -11.94 -16.43 20.08
CA ILE A 363 -11.93 -15.10 20.71
C ILE A 363 -11.25 -15.19 22.06
N ILE A 364 -10.29 -14.29 22.28
CA ILE A 364 -9.50 -14.21 23.51
C ILE A 364 -10.37 -13.85 24.72
N ASP A 365 -9.92 -14.28 25.91
CA ASP A 365 -10.71 -14.15 27.14
C ASP A 365 -10.92 -12.69 27.57
N ASP A 366 -9.95 -11.82 27.27
CA ASP A 366 -9.95 -10.38 27.55
C ASP A 366 -11.22 -9.68 27.05
N VAL A 367 -11.76 -10.09 25.91
CA VAL A 367 -13.01 -9.54 25.35
C VAL A 367 -14.19 -10.49 25.40
N ARG A 368 -13.97 -11.81 25.50
CA ARG A 368 -15.05 -12.81 25.59
C ARG A 368 -15.62 -12.97 27.00
N ASN A 369 -14.84 -12.72 28.03
CA ASN A 369 -15.27 -12.86 29.43
C ASN A 369 -14.98 -11.62 30.27
N LEU A 370 -14.01 -10.80 29.85
CA LEU A 370 -13.47 -9.72 30.67
C LEU A 370 -13.72 -8.31 30.08
N LEU A 371 -14.55 -8.20 29.04
CA LEU A 371 -14.79 -6.93 28.34
C LEU A 371 -15.18 -5.83 29.33
N PHE A 372 -14.54 -4.65 29.20
CA PHE A 372 -14.74 -3.43 30.00
C PHE A 372 -14.39 -3.52 31.49
N GLY A 373 -13.65 -4.53 31.93
CA GLY A 373 -13.03 -4.47 33.24
C GLY A 373 -13.88 -4.99 34.40
N PRO A 374 -13.35 -4.90 35.64
CA PRO A 374 -13.94 -5.54 36.82
C PRO A 374 -15.28 -4.95 37.27
N ASN A 375 -15.68 -3.80 36.72
CA ASN A 375 -16.92 -3.12 37.06
C ASN A 375 -18.07 -3.44 36.09
N SER A 376 -17.78 -4.10 34.97
CA SER A 376 -18.77 -4.45 33.95
C SER A 376 -18.28 -5.61 33.09
N PHE A 377 -18.00 -6.78 33.67
CA PHE A 377 -17.62 -7.96 32.89
C PHE A 377 -18.71 -8.34 31.89
N ARG A 378 -18.35 -8.39 30.60
CA ARG A 378 -19.25 -8.76 29.50
C ARG A 378 -18.57 -9.73 28.54
N ASP A 379 -19.38 -10.26 27.64
CA ASP A 379 -18.94 -11.18 26.59
C ASP A 379 -19.21 -10.55 25.22
N LEU A 380 -18.15 -10.05 24.58
CA LEU A 380 -18.22 -9.39 23.28
C LEU A 380 -18.83 -10.29 22.20
N ALA A 381 -18.54 -11.59 22.22
CA ALA A 381 -19.07 -12.53 21.24
C ALA A 381 -20.59 -12.70 21.40
N SER A 382 -21.05 -12.85 22.65
CA SER A 382 -22.49 -12.86 22.95
C SER A 382 -23.17 -11.55 22.53
N LEU A 383 -22.50 -10.40 22.74
CA LEU A 383 -23.03 -9.09 22.33
C LEU A 383 -23.13 -8.96 20.81
N ASN A 384 -22.14 -9.42 20.05
CA ASN A 384 -22.17 -9.42 18.58
C ASN A 384 -23.31 -10.29 18.04
N ILE A 385 -23.46 -11.50 18.57
CA ILE A 385 -24.56 -12.41 18.21
C ILE A 385 -25.92 -11.75 18.50
N MET A 386 -26.10 -11.22 19.71
CA MET A 386 -27.35 -10.56 20.09
C MET A 386 -27.61 -9.30 19.26
N ARG A 387 -26.57 -8.52 18.91
CA ARG A 387 -26.70 -7.30 18.11
C ARG A 387 -27.11 -7.60 16.67
N GLY A 388 -26.53 -8.62 16.03
CA GLY A 388 -26.97 -9.03 14.69
C GLY A 388 -28.46 -9.42 14.68
N ARG A 389 -28.91 -10.15 15.71
CA ARG A 389 -30.33 -10.51 15.87
C ARG A 389 -31.23 -9.32 16.22
N ASP A 390 -30.74 -8.37 17.02
CA ASP A 390 -31.43 -7.12 17.34
C ASP A 390 -31.71 -6.28 16.09
N GLN A 391 -30.73 -6.26 15.17
CA GLN A 391 -30.78 -5.49 13.93
C GLN A 391 -31.42 -6.24 12.75
N GLY A 392 -31.89 -7.46 13.00
CA GLY A 392 -32.54 -8.31 11.99
C GLY A 392 -31.60 -8.69 10.85
N VAL A 393 -30.32 -8.95 11.15
CA VAL A 393 -29.36 -9.53 10.20
C VAL A 393 -29.70 -11.00 9.98
N THR A 394 -29.74 -11.42 8.71
CA THR A 394 -30.06 -12.80 8.29
C THR A 394 -29.05 -13.83 8.81
N THR A 395 -29.38 -15.12 8.70
CA THR A 395 -28.43 -16.20 8.98
C THR A 395 -27.40 -16.32 7.86
N LEU A 396 -26.29 -17.02 8.10
CA LEU A 396 -25.26 -17.25 7.08
C LEU A 396 -25.85 -17.84 5.78
N ASN A 397 -26.62 -18.93 5.91
CA ASN A 397 -27.19 -19.59 4.74
C ASN A 397 -28.22 -18.74 4.01
N GLN A 398 -29.00 -17.97 4.76
CA GLN A 398 -29.96 -17.06 4.15
C GLN A 398 -29.27 -15.92 3.41
N PHE A 399 -28.21 -15.35 3.99
CA PHE A 399 -27.37 -14.38 3.31
C PHE A 399 -26.77 -14.96 2.03
N ARG A 400 -26.14 -16.14 2.10
CA ARG A 400 -25.56 -16.82 0.94
C ARG A 400 -26.59 -17.11 -0.14
N ALA A 401 -27.84 -17.42 0.23
CA ALA A 401 -28.92 -17.67 -0.72
C ALA A 401 -29.40 -16.39 -1.44
N ASP A 402 -29.44 -15.27 -0.73
CA ASP A 402 -30.03 -14.01 -1.21
C ASP A 402 -29.01 -13.07 -1.85
N PHE A 403 -27.74 -13.16 -1.46
CA PHE A 403 -26.70 -12.25 -1.90
C PHE A 403 -26.37 -12.47 -3.39
N GLY A 404 -26.60 -11.43 -4.20
CA GLY A 404 -26.58 -11.48 -5.66
C GLY A 404 -25.19 -11.44 -6.29
N THR A 405 -24.28 -12.34 -5.92
CA THR A 405 -22.95 -12.45 -6.56
C THR A 405 -22.98 -13.26 -7.85
N ASN A 406 -21.91 -13.14 -8.64
CA ASN A 406 -21.67 -13.98 -9.80
C ASN A 406 -20.23 -14.54 -9.78
N PRO A 407 -20.02 -15.83 -9.46
CA PRO A 407 -21.04 -16.85 -9.19
C PRO A 407 -21.77 -16.61 -7.85
N PRO A 408 -23.04 -17.06 -7.71
CA PRO A 408 -23.77 -16.98 -6.45
C PRO A 408 -23.10 -17.79 -5.34
N LEU A 409 -23.16 -17.29 -4.10
CA LEU A 409 -22.75 -18.05 -2.92
C LEU A 409 -23.67 -19.26 -2.73
N THR A 410 -23.11 -20.41 -2.37
CA THR A 410 -23.89 -21.65 -2.18
C THR A 410 -24.16 -21.88 -0.69
N PRO A 411 -25.42 -21.93 -0.22
CA PRO A 411 -25.73 -22.27 1.17
C PRO A 411 -25.14 -23.62 1.59
N TYR A 412 -24.61 -23.69 2.81
CA TYR A 412 -24.03 -24.91 3.37
C TYR A 412 -25.11 -25.89 3.81
N THR A 413 -24.89 -27.18 3.60
CA THR A 413 -25.85 -28.22 4.03
C THR A 413 -25.47 -28.91 5.34
N SER A 414 -24.26 -28.63 5.84
CA SER A 414 -23.76 -29.17 7.11
C SER A 414 -22.64 -28.32 7.71
N PHE A 415 -22.41 -28.45 9.02
CA PHE A 415 -21.29 -27.78 9.71
C PHE A 415 -19.91 -28.22 9.21
N SER A 416 -19.78 -29.43 8.65
CA SER A 416 -18.54 -29.90 8.03
C SER A 416 -18.27 -29.33 6.65
N GLU A 417 -19.28 -28.74 6.00
CA GLU A 417 -19.07 -27.95 4.77
C GLU A 417 -18.73 -26.49 5.08
N LEU A 418 -19.20 -25.98 6.24
CA LEU A 418 -18.88 -24.63 6.71
C LEU A 418 -17.39 -24.48 7.07
N THR A 419 -16.83 -25.45 7.80
CA THR A 419 -15.45 -25.37 8.28
C THR A 419 -14.74 -26.72 8.22
N SER A 420 -13.48 -26.71 7.81
CA SER A 420 -12.58 -27.86 7.82
C SER A 420 -12.17 -28.28 9.23
N ASN A 421 -12.34 -27.41 10.24
CA ASN A 421 -12.06 -27.72 11.63
C ASN A 421 -13.18 -28.60 12.24
N ALA A 422 -12.96 -29.91 12.28
CA ALA A 422 -13.93 -30.88 12.79
C ALA A 422 -14.40 -30.64 14.23
N SER A 423 -13.54 -30.09 15.09
CA SER A 423 -13.86 -29.77 16.49
C SER A 423 -14.80 -28.57 16.56
N LEU A 424 -14.50 -27.51 15.81
CA LEU A 424 -15.36 -26.33 15.70
C LEU A 424 -16.71 -26.69 15.08
N ALA A 425 -16.72 -27.45 13.99
CA ALA A 425 -17.95 -27.93 13.35
C ALA A 425 -18.85 -28.70 14.34
N ALA A 426 -18.27 -29.58 15.15
CA ALA A 426 -19.02 -30.33 16.17
C ALA A 426 -19.54 -29.42 17.30
N ALA A 427 -18.73 -28.45 17.76
CA ALA A 427 -19.10 -27.52 18.81
C ALA A 427 -20.25 -26.59 18.37
N LEU A 428 -20.14 -26.00 17.17
CA LEU A 428 -21.18 -25.18 16.57
C LEU A 428 -22.46 -25.99 16.31
N SER A 429 -22.32 -27.21 15.78
CA SER A 429 -23.45 -28.11 15.61
C SER A 429 -24.19 -28.37 16.92
N ALA A 430 -23.47 -28.60 18.01
CA ALA A 430 -24.09 -28.77 19.33
C ALA A 430 -24.78 -27.48 19.81
N ALA A 431 -24.14 -26.31 19.65
CA ALA A 431 -24.67 -25.02 20.10
C ALA A 431 -25.94 -24.59 19.35
N TYR A 432 -26.01 -24.86 18.04
CA TYR A 432 -27.18 -24.58 17.19
C TYR A 432 -28.18 -25.75 17.11
N GLY A 433 -28.01 -26.81 17.90
CA GLY A 433 -28.95 -27.94 17.94
C GLY A 433 -28.96 -28.80 16.66
N GLY A 434 -27.88 -28.78 15.89
CA GLY A 434 -27.70 -29.53 14.65
C GLY A 434 -28.23 -28.83 13.40
N ASP A 435 -28.76 -27.61 13.53
CA ASP A 435 -29.41 -26.87 12.46
C ASP A 435 -28.47 -25.83 11.84
N ILE A 436 -27.96 -26.11 10.64
CA ILE A 436 -27.01 -25.22 9.93
C ILE A 436 -27.67 -23.91 9.48
N ASP A 437 -28.99 -23.90 9.27
CA ASP A 437 -29.71 -22.72 8.78
C ASP A 437 -29.90 -21.67 9.88
N LYS A 438 -29.58 -21.99 11.14
CA LYS A 438 -29.65 -21.07 12.29
C LYS A 438 -28.36 -20.28 12.55
N VAL A 439 -27.27 -20.59 11.87
CA VAL A 439 -25.98 -19.95 12.14
C VAL A 439 -26.06 -18.45 11.89
N ASP A 440 -25.84 -17.64 12.92
CA ASP A 440 -25.79 -16.18 12.81
C ASP A 440 -24.69 -15.76 11.82
N LEU A 441 -24.94 -14.74 11.00
CA LEU A 441 -24.00 -14.31 9.96
C LEU A 441 -22.58 -14.06 10.51
N TRP A 442 -22.45 -13.32 11.61
CA TRP A 442 -21.15 -13.05 12.25
C TRP A 442 -20.41 -14.32 12.68
N VAL A 443 -21.13 -15.32 13.21
CA VAL A 443 -20.52 -16.61 13.60
C VAL A 443 -20.10 -17.39 12.34
N GLY A 444 -20.92 -17.35 11.31
CA GLY A 444 -20.66 -18.01 10.04
C GLY A 444 -19.41 -17.50 9.35
N VAL A 445 -19.29 -16.18 9.16
CA VAL A 445 -18.16 -15.55 8.46
C VAL A 445 -16.81 -15.78 9.15
N LEU A 446 -16.81 -15.97 10.47
CA LEU A 446 -15.61 -16.31 11.25
C LEU A 446 -15.27 -17.81 11.19
N ALA A 447 -16.28 -18.66 10.98
CA ALA A 447 -16.10 -20.11 10.90
C ALA A 447 -15.72 -20.60 9.50
N GLU A 448 -16.06 -19.86 8.45
CA GLU A 448 -15.73 -20.20 7.07
C GLU A 448 -14.22 -20.41 6.88
N ASP A 449 -13.85 -21.45 6.13
CA ASP A 449 -12.48 -21.64 5.71
C ASP A 449 -12.02 -20.49 4.79
N LYS A 450 -10.77 -20.07 4.95
CA LYS A 450 -10.13 -19.00 4.17
C LYS A 450 -10.08 -19.32 2.68
N VAL A 451 -10.24 -18.32 1.81
CA VAL A 451 -10.23 -18.49 0.35
C VAL A 451 -9.09 -17.76 -0.33
N GLY A 452 -8.44 -18.41 -1.31
CA GLY A 452 -7.59 -17.77 -2.34
C GLY A 452 -6.69 -16.61 -1.89
N GLY A 453 -5.71 -16.87 -1.01
CA GLY A 453 -4.76 -15.84 -0.55
C GLY A 453 -5.35 -14.79 0.41
N ALA A 454 -6.67 -14.75 0.60
CA ALA A 454 -7.34 -13.91 1.59
C ALA A 454 -7.24 -14.50 2.99
N GLN A 455 -7.31 -13.64 4.01
CA GLN A 455 -7.36 -14.07 5.41
C GLN A 455 -8.77 -14.54 5.82
N VAL A 456 -9.78 -14.26 4.98
CA VAL A 456 -11.20 -14.44 5.27
C VAL A 456 -11.87 -15.49 4.39
N GLY A 457 -13.05 -15.96 4.81
CA GLY A 457 -13.91 -16.86 4.03
C GLY A 457 -14.69 -16.17 2.91
N GLU A 458 -15.35 -16.97 2.07
CA GLU A 458 -16.04 -16.53 0.85
C GLU A 458 -17.14 -15.50 1.12
N THR A 459 -17.95 -15.68 2.17
CA THR A 459 -19.07 -14.77 2.47
C THR A 459 -18.56 -13.43 2.95
N LEU A 460 -17.56 -13.41 3.84
CA LEU A 460 -16.97 -12.15 4.32
C LEU A 460 -16.31 -11.40 3.17
N GLN A 461 -15.51 -12.09 2.36
CA GLN A 461 -14.86 -11.50 1.19
C GLN A 461 -15.89 -10.83 0.27
N ALA A 462 -17.02 -11.48 0.03
CA ALA A 462 -18.09 -10.96 -0.83
C ALA A 462 -18.76 -9.71 -0.24
N ILE A 463 -19.02 -9.68 1.06
CA ILE A 463 -19.58 -8.50 1.76
C ILE A 463 -18.61 -7.31 1.70
N LEU A 464 -17.32 -7.56 1.98
CA LEU A 464 -16.28 -6.53 1.99
C LEU A 464 -16.08 -5.95 0.58
N ILE A 465 -15.95 -6.81 -0.44
CA ILE A 465 -15.80 -6.36 -1.83
C ILE A 465 -16.98 -5.49 -2.26
N ASP A 466 -18.23 -5.89 -1.95
CA ASP A 466 -19.40 -5.08 -2.28
C ASP A 466 -19.38 -3.72 -1.55
N GLN A 467 -19.21 -3.72 -0.23
CA GLN A 467 -19.24 -2.49 0.55
C GLN A 467 -18.13 -1.53 0.14
N PHE A 468 -16.87 -1.98 0.08
CA PHE A 468 -15.74 -1.12 -0.28
C PHE A 468 -15.79 -0.67 -1.74
N SER A 469 -16.33 -1.48 -2.66
CA SER A 469 -16.54 -1.03 -4.04
C SER A 469 -17.60 0.07 -4.11
N ARG A 470 -18.72 -0.06 -3.37
CA ARG A 470 -19.76 0.99 -3.32
C ARG A 470 -19.27 2.26 -2.66
N LEU A 471 -18.46 2.15 -1.61
CA LEU A 471 -17.81 3.30 -0.95
C LEU A 471 -16.89 4.04 -1.91
N ARG A 472 -16.11 3.33 -2.72
CA ARG A 472 -15.20 3.94 -3.70
C ARG A 472 -15.94 4.54 -4.88
N ASP A 473 -16.77 3.73 -5.52
CA ASP A 473 -17.38 4.04 -6.81
C ASP A 473 -18.54 5.05 -6.65
N GLY A 474 -19.21 5.03 -5.49
CA GLY A 474 -20.29 5.96 -5.13
C GLY A 474 -19.84 7.25 -4.44
N ASP A 475 -18.54 7.44 -4.20
CA ASP A 475 -17.99 8.64 -3.56
C ASP A 475 -17.47 9.64 -4.58
N ARG A 476 -18.16 10.77 -4.73
CA ARG A 476 -17.73 11.88 -5.60
C ARG A 476 -16.39 12.47 -5.18
N PHE A 477 -15.98 12.30 -3.93
CA PHE A 477 -14.75 12.83 -3.37
C PHE A 477 -13.66 11.76 -3.17
N TYR A 478 -13.82 10.55 -3.73
CA TYR A 478 -12.75 9.55 -3.79
C TYR A 478 -11.48 10.14 -4.43
N TYR A 479 -10.31 9.88 -3.86
CA TYR A 479 -9.10 10.67 -4.10
C TYR A 479 -8.67 10.69 -5.56
N GLU A 480 -8.71 9.56 -6.28
CA GLU A 480 -8.37 9.53 -7.71
C GLU A 480 -9.30 10.40 -8.55
N ASN A 481 -10.60 10.41 -8.23
CA ASN A 481 -11.56 11.29 -8.90
C ASN A 481 -11.37 12.75 -8.48
N ARG A 482 -11.13 12.98 -7.19
CA ARG A 482 -10.97 14.31 -6.63
C ARG A 482 -9.70 14.99 -7.09
N LEU A 483 -8.63 14.25 -7.36
CA LEU A 483 -7.29 14.76 -7.70
C LEU A 483 -6.92 14.57 -9.19
N ALA A 484 -7.86 14.13 -10.03
CA ALA A 484 -7.62 13.86 -11.46
C ALA A 484 -7.05 15.05 -12.27
N ASP A 485 -7.29 16.29 -11.84
CA ASP A 485 -6.78 17.53 -12.45
C ASP A 485 -5.57 18.13 -11.70
N THR A 486 -5.00 17.40 -10.73
CA THR A 486 -3.80 17.74 -9.96
C THR A 486 -2.81 16.58 -9.99
N PRO A 487 -2.16 16.30 -11.14
CA PRO A 487 -1.41 15.06 -11.36
C PRO A 487 -0.15 14.92 -10.49
N GLU A 488 0.53 16.02 -10.16
CA GLU A 488 1.73 15.94 -9.30
C GLU A 488 1.33 15.60 -7.86
N LEU A 489 0.20 16.17 -7.41
CA LEU A 489 -0.34 15.86 -6.11
C LEU A 489 -0.89 14.42 -6.05
N LEU A 490 -1.57 13.95 -7.11
CA LEU A 490 -2.06 12.59 -7.17
C LEU A 490 -0.93 11.57 -7.06
N LEU A 491 0.16 11.76 -7.81
CA LEU A 491 1.35 10.90 -7.72
C LEU A 491 1.94 10.92 -6.30
N MET A 492 2.11 12.10 -5.71
CA MET A 492 2.60 12.22 -4.35
C MET A 492 1.73 11.48 -3.32
N ILE A 493 0.39 11.49 -3.47
CA ILE A 493 -0.51 10.72 -2.60
C ILE A 493 -0.36 9.21 -2.83
N GLN A 494 -0.24 8.78 -4.09
CA GLN A 494 -0.05 7.37 -4.46
C GLN A 494 1.27 6.83 -3.92
N ASP A 495 2.32 7.66 -3.86
CA ASP A 495 3.63 7.29 -3.34
C ASP A 495 3.71 7.37 -1.80
N THR A 496 2.81 8.11 -1.13
CA THR A 496 2.84 8.27 0.33
C THR A 496 2.37 6.99 1.02
N SER A 497 3.22 6.30 1.77
CA SER A 497 2.85 5.11 2.55
C SER A 497 2.32 5.44 3.95
N PHE A 498 1.62 4.51 4.61
CA PHE A 498 1.25 4.72 6.02
C PHE A 498 2.48 4.77 6.94
N SER A 499 3.56 4.06 6.57
CA SER A 499 4.85 4.14 7.26
C SER A 499 5.38 5.58 7.30
N GLU A 500 5.35 6.29 6.17
CA GLU A 500 5.80 7.69 6.12
C GLU A 500 4.97 8.63 6.98
N ILE A 501 3.64 8.45 6.98
CA ILE A 501 2.72 9.21 7.84
C ILE A 501 3.04 8.98 9.31
N ILE A 502 3.27 7.72 9.71
CA ILE A 502 3.68 7.40 11.09
C ILE A 502 5.01 8.06 11.42
N LYS A 503 6.05 7.90 10.59
CA LYS A 503 7.39 8.45 10.85
C LYS A 503 7.33 9.96 11.08
N ARG A 504 6.67 10.72 10.17
CA ARG A 504 6.60 12.19 10.27
C ARG A 504 5.70 12.73 11.38
N THR A 505 4.76 11.95 11.90
CA THR A 505 3.84 12.38 12.97
C THR A 505 4.24 11.89 14.37
N THR A 506 5.06 10.85 14.45
CA THR A 506 5.47 10.21 15.71
C THR A 506 6.95 10.40 16.05
N GLY A 507 7.79 10.67 15.06
CA GLY A 507 9.24 10.74 15.22
C GLY A 507 9.91 9.37 15.36
N VAL A 508 9.23 8.27 14.98
CA VAL A 508 9.89 6.98 14.79
C VAL A 508 10.88 7.12 13.63
N GLU A 509 12.14 6.76 13.86
CA GLU A 509 13.21 6.89 12.87
C GLU A 509 13.15 5.71 11.89
N HIS A 510 13.15 4.48 12.42
CA HIS A 510 13.08 3.26 11.62
C HIS A 510 11.70 2.62 11.69
N LEU A 511 11.07 2.40 10.54
CA LEU A 511 9.80 1.69 10.47
C LEU A 511 9.70 1.02 9.11
N GLN A 512 9.31 -0.25 9.12
CA GLN A 512 9.18 -1.01 7.89
C GLN A 512 8.16 -0.33 6.95
N GLU A 513 8.35 -0.50 5.65
CA GLU A 513 7.43 0.07 4.66
C GLU A 513 6.02 -0.54 4.81
N LYS A 514 5.95 -1.87 4.94
CA LYS A 514 4.70 -2.64 5.07
C LYS A 514 4.26 -2.78 6.52
N VAL A 515 3.78 -1.70 7.12
CA VAL A 515 3.41 -1.63 8.54
C VAL A 515 2.28 -2.58 8.98
N PHE A 516 1.50 -3.12 8.04
CA PHE A 516 0.48 -4.16 8.30
C PHE A 516 1.05 -5.58 8.35
N LYS A 517 2.35 -5.75 8.09
CA LYS A 517 3.10 -6.97 8.33
C LYS A 517 4.03 -6.79 9.53
N ALA A 518 4.12 -7.84 10.34
CA ALA A 518 4.98 -7.86 11.51
C ALA A 518 6.44 -8.07 11.10
N TYR A 519 7.33 -7.21 11.60
CA TYR A 519 8.79 -7.30 11.40
C TYR A 519 9.47 -7.38 12.77
N GLU A 520 10.34 -8.37 12.96
CA GLU A 520 11.28 -8.37 14.07
C GLU A 520 12.26 -7.20 13.88
N ARG A 521 12.66 -6.54 14.97
CA ARG A 521 13.47 -5.31 14.91
C ARG A 521 14.86 -5.53 15.46
N MET A 522 15.86 -5.12 14.70
CA MET A 522 17.26 -5.11 15.11
C MET A 522 17.89 -3.78 14.71
N ILE A 523 17.93 -2.84 15.64
CA ILE A 523 18.57 -1.53 15.41
C ILE A 523 19.85 -1.47 16.22
N GLY A 524 20.93 -1.14 15.53
CA GLY A 524 22.28 -0.98 16.03
C GLY A 524 22.50 0.27 16.87
N ASP A 525 23.78 0.57 17.10
CA ASP A 525 24.26 1.82 17.67
C ASP A 525 25.37 2.40 16.79
N ASN A 526 25.96 3.53 17.17
CA ASN A 526 26.99 4.19 16.37
C ASN A 526 28.37 3.48 16.39
N SER A 527 28.41 2.15 16.51
CA SER A 527 29.61 1.32 16.48
C SER A 527 29.43 0.11 15.60
N ASP A 528 30.54 -0.47 15.10
CA ASP A 528 30.49 -1.69 14.29
C ASP A 528 29.65 -2.81 14.96
N ASN A 529 28.52 -3.15 14.36
CA ASN A 529 27.54 -4.12 14.82
C ASN A 529 27.50 -5.36 13.92
N GLU A 530 27.09 -6.49 14.51
CA GLU A 530 26.81 -7.74 13.79
C GLU A 530 25.36 -8.13 14.12
N MET A 531 24.49 -8.10 13.12
CA MET A 531 23.06 -8.38 13.21
C MET A 531 22.73 -9.63 12.39
N ILE A 532 21.97 -10.55 12.99
CA ILE A 532 21.68 -11.86 12.40
C ILE A 532 20.18 -12.10 12.53
N GLY A 533 19.49 -12.05 11.40
CA GLY A 533 18.08 -12.33 11.24
C GLY A 533 17.78 -13.83 11.21
N THR A 534 16.54 -14.13 10.84
CA THR A 534 15.95 -15.46 10.96
C THR A 534 15.19 -15.84 9.70
N ASP A 535 14.28 -16.82 9.79
CA ASP A 535 13.34 -17.09 8.69
C ASP A 535 12.10 -16.17 8.76
N ALA A 536 12.04 -15.27 9.75
CA ALA A 536 10.99 -14.25 9.88
C ALA A 536 11.37 -12.99 9.09
N LYS A 537 10.47 -12.00 9.06
CA LYS A 537 10.75 -10.71 8.43
C LYS A 537 11.48 -9.83 9.44
N GLU A 538 12.57 -9.22 9.04
CA GLU A 538 13.33 -8.32 9.89
C GLU A 538 13.43 -6.89 9.33
N LEU A 539 13.37 -5.92 10.23
CA LEU A 539 13.82 -4.54 10.01
C LEU A 539 15.15 -4.37 10.74
N MET A 540 16.23 -4.21 9.98
CA MET A 540 17.59 -4.03 10.49
C MET A 540 18.11 -2.63 10.14
N ALA A 541 18.75 -1.96 11.09
CA ALA A 541 19.47 -0.71 10.80
C ALA A 541 20.78 -0.62 11.58
N GLY A 542 21.88 -0.30 10.90
CA GLY A 542 23.25 -0.27 11.46
C GLY A 542 23.59 1.03 12.19
N GLU A 543 22.99 2.15 11.78
CA GLU A 543 23.25 3.52 12.26
C GLU A 543 24.58 4.11 11.77
N ASP A 544 25.58 4.30 12.63
CA ASP A 544 26.93 4.67 12.18
C ASP A 544 27.84 3.47 12.48
N GLY A 545 28.77 3.09 11.62
CA GLY A 545 29.56 1.89 11.90
C GLY A 545 30.30 1.37 10.69
N ASN A 546 30.77 0.14 10.76
CA ASN A 546 30.96 -0.71 9.59
C ASN A 546 30.30 -2.02 9.99
N ASP A 547 29.03 -2.12 9.66
CA ASP A 547 28.11 -3.09 10.21
C ASP A 547 28.02 -4.32 9.31
N MET A 548 27.62 -5.42 9.91
CA MET A 548 27.42 -6.69 9.21
C MET A 548 26.02 -7.21 9.48
N MET A 549 25.21 -7.35 8.44
CA MET A 549 23.80 -7.73 8.52
C MET A 549 23.54 -8.98 7.69
N TYR A 550 22.75 -9.89 8.26
CA TYR A 550 22.31 -11.12 7.61
C TYR A 550 20.79 -11.23 7.74
N GLY A 551 20.04 -11.08 6.65
CA GLY A 551 18.57 -11.19 6.56
C GLY A 551 18.08 -12.57 6.97
N GLY A 552 18.41 -13.58 6.19
CA GLY A 552 18.13 -14.98 6.52
C GLY A 552 17.17 -15.60 5.51
N GLY A 553 16.01 -16.08 5.95
CA GLY A 553 14.99 -16.67 5.07
C GLY A 553 13.81 -15.75 4.76
N GLY A 554 13.86 -14.53 5.30
CA GLY A 554 12.77 -13.59 5.44
C GLY A 554 12.39 -12.82 4.19
N THR A 555 11.93 -11.60 4.40
CA THR A 555 11.69 -10.60 3.34
C THR A 555 11.95 -9.32 4.08
N ASP A 556 13.24 -9.01 4.12
CA ASP A 556 13.86 -8.19 5.15
C ASP A 556 14.14 -6.80 4.61
N GLU A 557 14.22 -5.84 5.52
CA GLU A 557 14.47 -4.44 5.21
C GLU A 557 15.71 -4.03 6.01
N MET A 558 16.80 -3.73 5.30
CA MET A 558 18.11 -3.49 5.89
C MET A 558 18.63 -2.10 5.51
N TYR A 559 19.08 -1.35 6.51
CA TYR A 559 19.65 -0.02 6.36
C TYR A 559 21.07 0.01 6.94
N GLY A 560 22.09 0.12 6.09
CA GLY A 560 23.51 0.20 6.46
C GLY A 560 23.78 1.39 7.38
N GLY A 561 23.44 2.59 6.89
CA GLY A 561 23.64 3.82 7.63
C GLY A 561 24.90 4.55 7.17
N ARG A 562 25.63 5.17 8.10
CA ARG A 562 26.96 5.71 7.78
C ARG A 562 28.00 4.63 8.02
N GLY A 563 28.81 4.30 7.02
CA GLY A 563 29.79 3.26 7.26
C GLY A 563 30.50 2.74 6.04
N ASN A 564 30.94 1.49 6.14
CA ASN A 564 31.22 0.65 4.98
C ASN A 564 30.67 -0.71 5.40
N ASP A 565 29.40 -0.91 5.10
CA ASP A 565 28.58 -1.95 5.68
C ASP A 565 28.55 -3.16 4.76
N ILE A 566 28.22 -4.32 5.32
CA ILE A 566 28.07 -5.56 4.58
C ILE A 566 26.70 -6.14 4.89
N MET A 567 25.86 -6.26 3.86
CA MET A 567 24.52 -6.81 3.95
C MET A 567 24.37 -8.08 3.11
N TYR A 568 23.70 -9.07 3.67
CA TYR A 568 23.31 -10.31 3.00
C TYR A 568 21.80 -10.50 3.15
N GLY A 569 21.02 -10.42 2.06
CA GLY A 569 19.60 -10.82 2.04
C GLY A 569 19.44 -12.30 2.35
N GLU A 570 20.22 -13.13 1.64
CA GLU A 570 20.20 -14.60 1.69
C GLU A 570 19.02 -15.22 0.91
N ASP A 571 18.02 -15.82 1.56
CA ASP A 571 16.81 -16.31 0.91
C ASP A 571 15.68 -15.33 1.25
N GLY A 572 14.91 -14.85 0.28
CA GLY A 572 13.86 -13.90 0.61
C GLY A 572 13.38 -13.06 -0.55
N HIS A 573 12.99 -11.84 -0.25
CA HIS A 573 12.66 -10.78 -1.19
C HIS A 573 13.09 -9.50 -0.47
N ASP A 574 14.37 -9.22 -0.49
CA ASP A 574 14.99 -8.34 0.50
C ASP A 574 15.20 -6.95 -0.06
N VAL A 575 15.13 -5.96 0.83
CA VAL A 575 15.37 -4.56 0.52
C VAL A 575 16.59 -4.11 1.32
N MET A 576 17.61 -3.61 0.62
CA MET A 576 18.87 -3.17 1.21
C MET A 576 19.18 -1.74 0.79
N TYR A 577 19.53 -0.90 1.77
CA TYR A 577 20.01 0.46 1.57
C TYR A 577 21.39 0.60 2.20
N GLY A 578 22.44 0.84 1.41
CA GLY A 578 23.80 1.11 1.90
C GLY A 578 23.89 2.45 2.63
N GLU A 579 23.25 3.47 2.07
CA GLU A 579 23.30 4.86 2.52
C GLU A 579 24.70 5.48 2.37
N ASP A 580 25.31 6.06 3.41
CA ASP A 580 26.59 6.76 3.25
C ASP A 580 27.75 5.77 3.46
N GLY A 581 28.46 5.33 2.43
CA GLY A 581 29.55 4.38 2.63
C GLY A 581 30.17 3.79 1.37
N ASN A 582 31.11 2.87 1.52
CA ASN A 582 31.47 1.95 0.41
C ASN A 582 30.98 0.57 0.83
N ASP A 583 29.75 0.27 0.49
CA ASP A 583 28.99 -0.83 1.04
C ASP A 583 29.07 -2.07 0.15
N ILE A 584 28.81 -3.22 0.75
CA ILE A 584 28.76 -4.50 0.05
C ILE A 584 27.41 -5.15 0.30
N MET A 585 26.61 -5.29 -0.75
CA MET A 585 25.28 -5.88 -0.70
C MET A 585 25.22 -7.16 -1.53
N TYR A 586 24.64 -8.21 -0.94
CA TYR A 586 24.36 -9.48 -1.57
C TYR A 586 22.87 -9.80 -1.43
N GLY A 587 22.11 -9.83 -2.53
CA GLY A 587 20.67 -10.16 -2.51
C GLY A 587 20.46 -11.62 -2.13
N GLY A 588 20.84 -12.53 -3.02
CA GLY A 588 20.80 -13.97 -2.77
C GLY A 588 19.75 -14.65 -3.64
N ASN A 589 18.79 -15.36 -3.05
CA ASN A 589 17.64 -15.92 -3.76
C ASN A 589 16.41 -15.07 -3.43
N GLY A 590 15.71 -14.61 -4.45
CA GLY A 590 14.62 -13.67 -4.21
C GLY A 590 14.60 -12.62 -5.28
N ASN A 591 13.46 -11.98 -5.49
CA ASN A 591 13.44 -10.71 -6.19
C ASN A 591 13.82 -9.63 -5.18
N ASP A 592 15.04 -9.13 -5.26
CA ASP A 592 15.66 -8.25 -4.27
C ASP A 592 15.77 -6.82 -4.80
N HIS A 593 15.86 -5.86 -3.87
CA HIS A 593 16.05 -4.44 -4.13
C HIS A 593 17.28 -3.94 -3.37
N ALA A 594 18.24 -3.32 -4.06
CA ALA A 594 19.44 -2.77 -3.42
C ALA A 594 19.77 -1.35 -3.90
N GLU A 595 19.99 -0.44 -2.96
CA GLU A 595 20.45 0.93 -3.24
C GLU A 595 21.77 1.19 -2.52
N GLY A 596 22.84 1.50 -3.25
CA GLY A 596 24.17 1.75 -2.68
C GLY A 596 24.19 3.04 -1.87
N GLY A 597 23.74 4.14 -2.47
CA GLY A 597 23.68 5.43 -1.82
C GLY A 597 24.91 6.25 -2.16
N GLY A 598 25.74 6.59 -1.18
CA GLY A 598 26.87 7.49 -1.33
C GLY A 598 28.21 6.83 -1.04
N GLY A 599 28.96 6.52 -2.09
CA GLY A 599 30.35 6.09 -2.11
C GLY A 599 30.51 4.97 -3.13
N ASN A 600 31.62 4.21 -3.10
CA ASN A 600 31.88 3.22 -4.17
C ASN A 600 31.40 1.84 -3.73
N ASP A 601 30.20 1.48 -4.16
CA ASP A 601 29.48 0.33 -3.64
C ASP A 601 29.70 -0.91 -4.48
N LYS A 602 29.43 -2.05 -3.86
CA LYS A 602 29.43 -3.35 -4.53
C LYS A 602 28.12 -4.07 -4.28
N ILE A 603 27.38 -4.30 -5.36
CA ILE A 603 26.06 -4.94 -5.34
C ILE A 603 26.09 -6.22 -6.18
N ASP A 604 25.60 -7.32 -5.63
CA ASP A 604 25.46 -8.63 -6.30
C ASP A 604 24.10 -9.23 -5.92
N LEU A 605 23.11 -9.14 -6.82
CA LEU A 605 21.71 -9.45 -6.50
C LEU A 605 21.41 -10.95 -6.53
N GLY A 606 22.01 -11.70 -7.45
CA GLY A 606 21.99 -13.17 -7.40
C GLY A 606 20.90 -13.80 -8.26
N TYR A 607 19.89 -14.42 -7.64
CA TYR A 607 18.82 -15.13 -8.32
C TYR A 607 17.47 -14.45 -8.11
N GLY A 608 16.92 -13.84 -9.14
CA GLY A 608 15.67 -13.13 -8.99
C GLY A 608 15.40 -12.19 -10.13
N HIS A 609 14.21 -11.61 -10.14
CA HIS A 609 13.96 -10.42 -10.94
C HIS A 609 14.27 -9.21 -10.06
N ASP A 610 15.49 -8.70 -10.16
CA ASP A 610 16.05 -7.80 -9.16
C ASP A 610 16.08 -6.34 -9.61
N TYR A 611 16.19 -5.43 -8.64
CA TYR A 611 16.40 -4.01 -8.85
C TYR A 611 17.66 -3.53 -8.11
N ALA A 612 18.50 -2.75 -8.78
CA ALA A 612 19.61 -2.06 -8.13
C ALA A 612 19.86 -0.64 -8.62
N GLN A 613 20.25 0.24 -7.69
CA GLN A 613 20.80 1.56 -7.97
C GLN A 613 22.14 1.71 -7.25
N GLY A 614 23.21 2.10 -7.97
CA GLY A 614 24.52 2.40 -7.37
C GLY A 614 24.47 3.66 -6.51
N GLY A 615 24.19 4.80 -7.13
CA GLY A 615 24.05 6.08 -6.45
C GLY A 615 25.24 6.99 -6.74
N ASP A 616 25.74 7.73 -5.76
CA ASP A 616 26.92 8.58 -5.90
C ASP A 616 28.20 7.75 -5.72
N GLY A 617 28.99 7.47 -6.74
CA GLY A 617 30.06 6.51 -6.54
C GLY A 617 30.86 6.09 -7.75
N HIS A 618 31.61 5.00 -7.62
CA HIS A 618 32.15 4.26 -8.76
C HIS A 618 31.83 2.81 -8.49
N ASP A 619 30.64 2.41 -8.88
CA ASP A 619 29.97 1.25 -8.32
C ASP A 619 30.24 0.01 -9.15
N LEU A 620 30.16 -1.15 -8.50
CA LEU A 620 30.25 -2.45 -9.12
C LEU A 620 28.96 -3.21 -8.87
N ILE A 621 28.12 -3.29 -9.91
CA ILE A 621 26.79 -3.90 -9.83
C ILE A 621 26.71 -5.12 -10.73
N ARG A 622 26.15 -6.20 -10.19
CA ARG A 622 25.84 -7.44 -10.90
C ARG A 622 24.39 -7.84 -10.63
N GLY A 623 23.59 -7.96 -11.69
CA GLY A 623 22.22 -8.45 -11.63
C GLY A 623 22.19 -9.93 -11.26
N GLY A 624 22.61 -10.77 -12.20
CA GLY A 624 22.84 -12.19 -11.92
C GLY A 624 22.00 -13.06 -12.83
N ALA A 625 20.94 -13.66 -12.31
CA ALA A 625 20.12 -14.60 -13.05
C ALA A 625 18.65 -14.18 -13.06
N GLN A 626 18.07 -14.19 -14.26
CA GLN A 626 16.73 -13.67 -14.58
C GLN A 626 16.82 -12.18 -14.92
N SER A 627 15.66 -11.57 -15.20
CA SER A 627 15.61 -10.24 -15.82
C SER A 627 15.65 -9.16 -14.76
N ASP A 628 16.68 -8.33 -14.81
CA ASP A 628 16.97 -7.31 -13.80
C ASP A 628 16.86 -5.88 -14.35
N ILE A 629 16.70 -4.91 -13.45
CA ILE A 629 16.74 -3.48 -13.74
C ILE A 629 17.85 -2.84 -12.90
N ILE A 630 18.84 -2.22 -13.56
CA ILE A 630 20.05 -1.73 -12.88
C ILE A 630 20.42 -0.33 -13.37
N GLY A 631 20.62 0.61 -12.43
CA GLY A 631 21.20 1.93 -12.69
C GLY A 631 22.52 2.15 -11.95
N GLY A 632 23.49 2.76 -12.62
CA GLY A 632 24.78 3.13 -12.04
C GLY A 632 24.68 4.34 -11.11
N GLY A 633 23.93 5.37 -11.52
CA GLY A 633 23.90 6.65 -10.83
C GLY A 633 25.02 7.58 -11.28
N ASN A 634 25.67 8.25 -10.34
CA ASN A 634 26.73 9.21 -10.61
C ASN A 634 28.11 8.57 -10.44
N GLY A 635 28.89 8.50 -11.50
CA GLY A 635 30.32 8.29 -11.51
C GLY A 635 30.76 7.30 -12.58
N ASN A 636 31.78 6.47 -12.38
CA ASN A 636 32.28 5.61 -13.47
C ASN A 636 32.07 4.16 -13.08
N ASP A 637 30.92 3.65 -13.45
CA ASP A 637 30.35 2.43 -12.89
C ASP A 637 30.67 1.22 -13.76
N ARG A 638 30.49 0.05 -13.15
CA ARG A 638 30.70 -1.25 -13.78
C ARG A 638 29.47 -2.12 -13.55
N ILE A 639 28.69 -2.27 -14.60
CA ILE A 639 27.39 -2.94 -14.55
C ILE A 639 27.45 -4.22 -15.41
N PHE A 640 26.95 -5.31 -14.84
CA PHE A 640 26.85 -6.63 -15.49
C PHE A 640 25.43 -7.18 -15.31
N GLY A 641 24.65 -7.31 -16.39
CA GLY A 641 23.34 -7.99 -16.34
C GLY A 641 23.46 -9.50 -16.14
N ASP A 642 24.53 -10.08 -16.69
CA ASP A 642 24.85 -11.51 -16.66
C ASP A 642 23.90 -12.35 -17.54
N GLY A 643 22.66 -12.64 -17.16
CA GLY A 643 21.78 -13.33 -18.11
C GLY A 643 20.28 -13.35 -17.82
N HIS A 644 19.55 -13.60 -18.92
CA HIS A 644 18.18 -13.18 -19.21
C HIS A 644 18.13 -11.74 -19.72
N ASN A 645 16.93 -11.20 -19.94
CA ASN A 645 16.77 -9.92 -20.62
C ASN A 645 16.83 -8.81 -19.58
N ASP A 646 17.89 -8.01 -19.60
CA ASP A 646 18.14 -7.01 -18.57
C ASP A 646 17.91 -5.58 -19.09
N GLU A 647 17.62 -4.65 -18.18
CA GLU A 647 17.54 -3.22 -18.45
C GLU A 647 18.61 -2.48 -17.64
N LEU A 648 19.66 -2.00 -18.31
CA LEU A 648 20.89 -1.49 -17.71
C LEU A 648 21.15 -0.04 -18.11
N TYR A 649 21.42 0.80 -17.11
CA TYR A 649 21.67 2.24 -17.27
C TYR A 649 23.00 2.64 -16.63
N GLY A 650 23.91 3.21 -17.41
CA GLY A 650 25.17 3.78 -16.92
C GLY A 650 24.99 5.11 -16.19
N ASP A 651 23.95 5.88 -16.54
CA ASP A 651 23.61 7.19 -15.96
C ASP A 651 24.70 8.27 -16.15
N GLU A 652 25.17 8.96 -15.11
CA GLU A 652 26.16 10.03 -15.25
C GLU A 652 27.57 9.49 -15.10
N GLY A 653 28.43 9.52 -16.12
CA GLY A 653 29.68 8.80 -15.97
C GLY A 653 30.66 8.64 -17.12
N ASN A 654 31.49 7.60 -17.03
CA ASN A 654 32.18 6.98 -18.16
C ASN A 654 32.17 5.49 -17.89
N ASP A 655 31.08 4.85 -18.29
CA ASP A 655 30.64 3.61 -17.69
C ASP A 655 31.10 2.40 -18.48
N TYR A 656 31.15 1.28 -17.78
CA TYR A 656 31.28 -0.03 -18.38
C TYR A 656 29.98 -0.79 -18.14
N VAL A 657 29.22 -1.03 -19.20
CA VAL A 657 27.95 -1.76 -19.11
C VAL A 657 27.98 -2.98 -20.05
N ASN A 658 27.59 -4.13 -19.52
CA ASN A 658 27.58 -5.39 -20.27
C ASN A 658 26.29 -6.18 -19.98
N GLY A 659 25.41 -6.28 -20.98
CA GLY A 659 24.15 -7.02 -20.93
C GLY A 659 24.37 -8.50 -20.63
N GLY A 660 25.09 -9.19 -21.50
CA GLY A 660 25.49 -10.57 -21.26
C GLY A 660 24.70 -11.55 -22.11
N TRP A 661 23.79 -12.31 -21.51
CA TRP A 661 22.97 -13.31 -22.21
C TRP A 661 21.50 -12.93 -22.22
N GLY A 662 20.95 -12.42 -23.31
CA GLY A 662 19.54 -12.04 -23.29
C GLY A 662 19.21 -11.11 -24.42
N ASN A 663 17.98 -10.64 -24.47
CA ASN A 663 17.65 -9.52 -25.33
C ASN A 663 17.67 -8.29 -24.44
N ASP A 664 18.85 -7.71 -24.30
CA ASP A 664 19.14 -6.71 -23.27
C ASP A 664 18.85 -5.30 -23.80
N LYS A 665 18.52 -4.39 -22.89
CA LYS A 665 18.46 -2.96 -23.14
C LYS A 665 19.58 -2.29 -22.33
N VAL A 666 20.51 -1.65 -23.02
CA VAL A 666 21.69 -1.01 -22.42
C VAL A 666 21.72 0.46 -22.83
N SER A 667 21.85 1.36 -21.86
CA SER A 667 22.00 2.80 -22.06
C SER A 667 23.24 3.30 -21.33
N GLY A 668 24.06 4.11 -22.02
CA GLY A 668 25.28 4.71 -21.46
C GLY A 668 25.00 5.91 -20.58
N GLY A 669 24.03 6.75 -20.99
CA GLY A 669 23.71 7.99 -20.29
C GLY A 669 24.64 9.15 -20.70
N TYR A 670 25.14 9.91 -19.74
CA TYR A 670 26.11 10.98 -20.01
C TYR A 670 27.52 10.44 -19.83
N GLY A 671 28.42 10.60 -20.80
CA GLY A 671 29.77 10.12 -20.56
C GLY A 671 30.64 9.86 -21.77
N SER A 672 31.42 8.81 -21.70
CA SER A 672 32.19 8.27 -22.83
C SER A 672 32.37 6.80 -22.54
N ASP A 673 31.35 6.04 -22.91
CA ASP A 673 31.02 4.79 -22.28
C ASP A 673 31.55 3.61 -23.10
N ARG A 674 31.54 2.46 -22.46
CA ARG A 674 31.91 1.19 -23.07
C ARG A 674 30.80 0.19 -22.86
N LEU A 675 30.00 0.03 -23.89
CA LEU A 675 28.74 -0.71 -23.85
C LEU A 675 28.82 -1.99 -24.64
N TYR A 676 28.28 -3.07 -24.08
CA TYR A 676 28.20 -4.39 -24.69
C TYR A 676 26.78 -4.92 -24.60
N GLY A 677 26.16 -5.24 -25.74
CA GLY A 677 24.87 -5.96 -25.78
C GLY A 677 25.07 -7.39 -25.30
N GLY A 678 25.79 -8.20 -26.07
CA GLY A 678 26.21 -9.53 -25.66
C GLY A 678 25.74 -10.64 -26.60
N GLN A 679 24.83 -11.49 -26.14
CA GLN A 679 24.27 -12.61 -26.88
C GLN A 679 22.77 -12.44 -27.06
N GLN A 680 22.25 -12.74 -28.25
CA GLN A 680 20.86 -12.54 -28.69
C GLN A 680 20.61 -11.09 -29.11
N HIS A 681 19.35 -10.64 -29.15
CA HIS A 681 18.97 -9.42 -29.87
C HIS A 681 18.92 -8.23 -28.92
N ASP A 682 19.96 -7.41 -28.95
CA ASP A 682 20.14 -6.35 -27.97
C ASP A 682 19.75 -4.97 -28.51
N GLN A 683 19.39 -4.07 -27.59
CA GLN A 683 19.23 -2.64 -27.83
C GLN A 683 20.31 -1.90 -27.04
N VAL A 684 21.20 -1.18 -27.71
CA VAL A 684 22.29 -0.46 -27.05
C VAL A 684 22.29 1.01 -27.49
N PHE A 685 22.22 1.91 -26.52
CA PHE A 685 22.18 3.36 -26.68
C PHE A 685 23.42 3.96 -26.02
N GLY A 686 24.25 4.67 -26.79
CA GLY A 686 25.41 5.42 -26.28
C GLY A 686 24.99 6.68 -25.52
N ASP A 687 23.91 7.31 -25.98
CA ASP A 687 23.41 8.58 -25.44
C ASP A 687 24.45 9.71 -25.59
N ASP A 688 24.75 10.50 -24.55
CA ASP A 688 25.61 11.68 -24.70
C ASP A 688 27.07 11.32 -24.45
N GLY A 689 27.95 11.30 -25.46
CA GLY A 689 29.33 10.92 -25.15
C GLY A 689 30.32 10.80 -26.28
N ASN A 690 31.27 9.86 -26.15
CA ASN A 690 32.09 9.39 -27.27
C ASN A 690 32.29 7.90 -27.05
N ASP A 691 31.33 7.12 -27.52
CA ASP A 691 31.06 5.83 -26.95
C ASP A 691 31.69 4.70 -27.75
N HIS A 692 31.94 3.59 -27.06
CA HIS A 692 32.40 2.35 -27.65
C HIS A 692 31.33 1.29 -27.48
N ILE A 693 30.54 1.09 -28.53
CA ILE A 693 29.39 0.20 -28.54
C ILE A 693 29.73 -1.11 -29.26
N PHE A 694 29.42 -2.23 -28.62
CA PHE A 694 29.63 -3.58 -29.14
C PHE A 694 28.31 -4.35 -29.08
N GLY A 695 27.66 -4.60 -30.23
CA GLY A 695 26.40 -5.36 -30.31
C GLY A 695 26.57 -6.80 -29.84
N GLY A 696 27.40 -7.57 -30.56
CA GLY A 696 27.78 -8.91 -30.12
C GLY A 696 27.29 -10.00 -31.07
N ASN A 697 26.60 -11.00 -30.55
CA ASN A 697 25.98 -12.03 -31.38
C ASN A 697 24.47 -11.82 -31.39
N GLY A 698 23.87 -11.48 -32.51
CA GLY A 698 22.45 -11.14 -32.48
C GLY A 698 21.97 -10.50 -33.75
N ASN A 699 20.84 -9.82 -33.66
CA ASN A 699 20.45 -8.85 -34.67
C ASN A 699 20.15 -7.63 -33.80
N ASP A 700 21.13 -6.76 -33.69
CA ASP A 700 21.16 -5.78 -32.62
C ASP A 700 20.69 -4.43 -33.15
N TYR A 701 20.11 -3.62 -32.28
CA TYR A 701 19.82 -2.21 -32.54
C TYR A 701 20.81 -1.37 -31.75
N LEU A 702 21.67 -0.63 -32.46
CA LEU A 702 22.76 0.15 -31.88
C LEU A 702 22.60 1.61 -32.27
N ASN A 703 22.54 2.50 -31.29
CA ASN A 703 22.46 3.95 -31.48
C ASN A 703 23.61 4.65 -30.73
N GLY A 704 24.42 5.44 -31.43
CA GLY A 704 25.55 6.17 -30.84
C GLY A 704 25.16 7.36 -29.98
N GLY A 705 24.03 8.01 -30.27
CA GLY A 705 23.61 9.23 -29.58
C GLY A 705 24.41 10.46 -30.02
N SER A 706 24.83 11.30 -29.08
CA SER A 706 25.61 12.50 -29.36
C SER A 706 27.11 12.22 -29.23
N GLY A 707 27.92 12.64 -30.21
CA GLY A 707 29.37 12.76 -30.05
C GLY A 707 30.23 12.17 -31.16
N GLN A 708 31.20 11.34 -30.82
CA GLN A 708 32.07 10.69 -31.83
C GLN A 708 32.28 9.22 -31.46
N ASP A 709 31.42 8.40 -32.01
CA ASP A 709 31.21 7.06 -31.51
C ASP A 709 31.93 6.02 -32.37
N LYS A 710 32.19 4.88 -31.74
CA LYS A 710 32.68 3.67 -32.41
C LYS A 710 31.70 2.53 -32.15
N ILE A 711 30.97 2.16 -33.20
CA ILE A 711 29.91 1.15 -33.10
C ILE A 711 30.29 -0.10 -33.88
N PHE A 712 30.28 -1.25 -33.20
CA PHE A 712 30.61 -2.56 -33.75
C PHE A 712 29.41 -3.52 -33.60
N GLY A 713 28.65 -3.73 -34.68
CA GLY A 713 27.54 -4.71 -34.74
C GLY A 713 27.99 -6.14 -34.43
N GLN A 714 29.07 -6.57 -35.11
CA GLN A 714 29.69 -7.88 -34.97
C GLN A 714 28.96 -9.00 -35.72
N ARG A 715 28.20 -9.89 -35.07
CA ARG A 715 27.58 -11.03 -35.74
C ARG A 715 26.07 -10.89 -35.81
N GLY A 716 25.57 -11.17 -37.00
CA GLY A 716 24.16 -11.20 -37.37
C GLY A 716 23.73 -9.89 -38.00
N ASN A 717 22.44 -9.65 -38.16
CA ASN A 717 21.94 -8.58 -39.03
C ASN A 717 21.59 -7.36 -38.20
N ASP A 718 22.51 -6.40 -38.12
CA ASP A 718 22.39 -5.31 -37.17
C ASP A 718 21.79 -4.05 -37.80
N VAL A 719 21.12 -3.24 -36.98
CA VAL A 719 20.69 -1.88 -37.30
C VAL A 719 21.60 -0.93 -36.53
N ILE A 720 22.33 -0.09 -37.24
CA ILE A 720 23.37 0.79 -36.68
C ILE A 720 23.06 2.24 -37.05
N ASP A 721 22.78 3.05 -36.05
CA ASP A 721 22.65 4.50 -36.14
C ASP A 721 23.82 5.17 -35.43
N GLY A 722 24.57 6.01 -36.14
CA GLY A 722 25.68 6.76 -35.55
C GLY A 722 25.21 7.86 -34.59
N GLY A 723 23.99 8.37 -34.77
CA GLY A 723 23.52 9.54 -34.04
C GLY A 723 24.17 10.83 -34.52
N GLU A 724 24.19 11.87 -33.69
CA GLU A 724 24.84 13.15 -34.00
C GLU A 724 26.37 13.01 -33.85
N GLY A 725 27.16 13.22 -34.89
CA GLY A 725 28.58 13.04 -34.67
C GLY A 725 29.49 12.96 -35.87
N ASN A 726 30.68 12.41 -35.67
CA ASN A 726 31.51 11.98 -36.80
C ASN A 726 31.97 10.55 -36.53
N ASP A 727 31.11 9.62 -36.86
CA ASP A 727 31.15 8.31 -36.22
C ASP A 727 31.90 7.29 -37.06
N HIS A 728 32.24 6.19 -36.41
CA HIS A 728 32.90 5.08 -37.01
C HIS A 728 32.08 3.81 -36.81
N LEU A 729 31.57 3.26 -37.91
CA LEU A 729 30.57 2.20 -37.89
C LEU A 729 31.10 0.92 -38.55
N TRP A 730 30.90 -0.22 -37.90
CA TRP A 730 31.26 -1.56 -38.39
C TRP A 730 30.09 -2.52 -38.19
N GLY A 731 29.43 -2.98 -39.26
CA GLY A 731 28.43 -4.05 -39.17
C GLY A 731 29.08 -5.44 -39.02
N ALA A 732 30.13 -5.68 -39.80
CA ALA A 732 30.91 -6.91 -39.85
C ALA A 732 30.18 -8.10 -40.49
N ALA A 733 29.63 -9.05 -39.73
CA ALA A 733 29.17 -10.32 -40.26
C ALA A 733 27.64 -10.45 -40.25
N GLY A 734 26.99 -10.07 -41.34
CA GLY A 734 25.56 -10.25 -41.47
C GLY A 734 25.02 -9.54 -42.69
N ARG A 735 23.77 -9.10 -42.61
CA ARG A 735 23.15 -8.13 -43.52
C ARG A 735 22.80 -6.92 -42.69
N ASP A 736 23.69 -5.95 -42.68
CA ASP A 736 23.60 -4.85 -41.73
C ASP A 736 22.92 -3.65 -42.39
N THR A 737 22.18 -2.88 -41.60
CA THR A 737 21.51 -1.65 -42.01
C THR A 737 22.12 -0.48 -41.26
N PHE A 738 22.73 0.44 -41.99
CA PHE A 738 23.25 1.68 -41.41
C PHE A 738 22.26 2.81 -41.65
N VAL A 739 21.78 3.44 -40.58
CA VAL A 739 20.75 4.48 -40.61
C VAL A 739 21.39 5.84 -40.78
N MET A 740 20.95 6.60 -41.79
CA MET A 740 21.41 7.96 -42.05
C MET A 740 20.34 8.95 -41.57
N GLY A 741 20.36 9.25 -40.27
CA GLY A 741 19.45 10.19 -39.62
C GLY A 741 19.70 11.67 -39.96
N PRO A 742 18.91 12.59 -39.39
CA PRO A 742 19.25 14.01 -39.36
C PRO A 742 20.47 14.26 -38.46
N ASP A 743 21.22 15.33 -38.72
CA ASP A 743 22.31 15.84 -37.89
C ASP A 743 23.50 14.86 -37.69
N MET A 744 23.56 13.78 -38.47
CA MET A 744 24.56 12.71 -38.38
C MET A 744 26.03 13.09 -38.65
N GLY A 745 26.31 14.36 -38.96
CA GLY A 745 27.66 14.85 -39.31
C GLY A 745 28.42 13.97 -40.32
N ILE A 746 29.66 13.58 -40.04
CA ILE A 746 30.53 12.90 -41.03
C ILE A 746 30.96 11.48 -40.59
N ASP A 747 30.18 10.51 -41.04
CA ASP A 747 30.35 9.12 -40.67
C ASP A 747 31.26 8.35 -41.60
N LYS A 748 31.92 7.35 -41.03
CA LYS A 748 32.76 6.39 -41.75
C LYS A 748 32.25 4.98 -41.50
N ILE A 749 31.75 4.36 -42.56
CA ILE A 749 31.40 2.94 -42.53
C ILE A 749 32.58 2.13 -43.03
N HIS A 750 33.00 1.16 -42.23
CA HIS A 750 34.11 0.27 -42.51
C HIS A 750 33.58 -1.11 -42.90
N GLY A 751 34.12 -1.67 -43.98
CA GLY A 751 33.83 -3.06 -44.36
C GLY A 751 32.44 -3.31 -44.97
N PHE A 752 31.73 -2.26 -45.40
CA PHE A 752 30.41 -2.35 -46.05
C PHE A 752 30.43 -3.36 -47.21
N ASN A 753 29.61 -4.40 -47.10
CA ASN A 753 29.50 -5.48 -48.06
C ASN A 753 28.35 -5.22 -49.02
N THR A 754 28.69 -4.86 -50.26
CA THR A 754 27.70 -4.49 -51.28
C THR A 754 26.75 -5.63 -51.70
N ASN A 755 26.97 -6.87 -51.27
CA ASN A 755 26.04 -7.99 -51.53
C ASN A 755 25.05 -8.25 -50.38
N GLN A 756 25.21 -7.58 -49.24
CA GLN A 756 24.50 -7.89 -48.01
C GLN A 756 23.97 -6.65 -47.30
N ASP A 757 24.77 -5.60 -47.21
CA ASP A 757 24.51 -4.45 -46.35
C ASP A 757 23.71 -3.37 -47.09
N THR A 758 22.98 -2.59 -46.29
CA THR A 758 22.06 -1.55 -46.75
C THR A 758 22.32 -0.24 -46.01
N LEU A 759 22.14 0.87 -46.71
CA LEU A 759 22.13 2.22 -46.16
C LEU A 759 20.69 2.72 -46.14
N ALA A 760 20.11 2.95 -44.96
CA ALA A 760 18.78 3.53 -44.83
C ALA A 760 18.85 5.05 -45.01
N VAL A 761 18.32 5.54 -46.14
CA VAL A 761 18.45 6.93 -46.59
C VAL A 761 17.09 7.60 -46.83
N GLY A 762 15.98 6.96 -46.47
CA GLY A 762 14.62 7.45 -46.75
C GLY A 762 14.27 8.81 -46.13
N ALA A 763 15.01 9.24 -45.10
CA ALA A 763 14.92 10.60 -44.56
C ALA A 763 15.41 11.67 -45.57
N HIS A 764 16.31 11.31 -46.48
CA HIS A 764 17.03 12.24 -47.36
C HIS A 764 16.79 12.01 -48.85
N PHE A 765 16.66 10.75 -49.26
CA PHE A 765 16.53 10.34 -50.66
C PHE A 765 15.36 9.38 -50.85
N THR A 766 14.77 9.44 -52.04
CA THR A 766 13.62 8.61 -52.46
C THR A 766 13.96 7.69 -53.63
N SER A 767 15.17 7.79 -54.20
CA SER A 767 15.61 6.96 -55.32
C SER A 767 17.13 6.92 -55.49
N MET A 768 17.62 5.86 -56.12
CA MET A 768 19.03 5.67 -56.46
C MET A 768 19.62 6.78 -57.34
N ASN A 769 18.81 7.39 -58.22
CA ASN A 769 19.27 8.51 -59.05
C ASN A 769 19.67 9.72 -58.20
N GLN A 770 18.98 9.96 -57.08
CA GLN A 770 19.34 11.02 -56.14
C GLN A 770 20.66 10.69 -55.45
N VAL A 771 20.83 9.46 -54.99
CA VAL A 771 22.10 9.00 -54.39
C VAL A 771 23.28 9.24 -55.35
N TYR A 772 23.20 8.79 -56.61
CA TYR A 772 24.27 8.99 -57.60
C TYR A 772 24.59 10.47 -57.86
N SER A 773 23.61 11.36 -57.82
CA SER A 773 23.85 12.80 -58.00
C SER A 773 24.58 13.46 -56.82
N HIS A 774 24.61 12.79 -55.67
CA HIS A 774 25.24 13.25 -54.43
C HIS A 774 26.46 12.41 -54.01
N ALA A 775 26.73 11.32 -54.73
CA ALA A 775 27.84 10.41 -54.48
C ALA A 775 29.04 10.72 -55.39
N HIS A 776 30.25 10.63 -54.85
CA HIS A 776 31.47 10.70 -55.64
C HIS A 776 32.57 9.78 -55.10
N GLN A 777 33.38 9.24 -56.00
CA GLN A 777 34.52 8.42 -55.65
C GLN A 777 35.68 9.27 -55.12
N THR A 778 36.31 8.82 -54.03
CA THR A 778 37.58 9.35 -53.53
C THR A 778 38.65 8.26 -53.49
N GLY A 779 39.89 8.63 -53.22
CA GLY A 779 40.99 7.66 -53.03
C GLY A 779 40.82 6.74 -51.82
N LYS A 780 39.83 6.97 -50.96
CA LYS A 780 39.55 6.18 -49.75
C LYS A 780 38.25 5.37 -49.83
N GLY A 781 37.44 5.57 -50.86
CA GLY A 781 36.10 4.96 -50.99
C GLY A 781 35.07 5.94 -51.57
N THR A 782 33.80 5.58 -51.50
CA THR A 782 32.67 6.41 -51.96
C THR A 782 32.23 7.38 -50.87
N VAL A 783 32.01 8.64 -51.23
CA VAL A 783 31.44 9.66 -50.34
C VAL A 783 30.06 10.04 -50.85
N ILE A 784 29.04 9.95 -50.00
CA ILE A 784 27.67 10.38 -50.29
C ILE A 784 27.38 11.60 -49.40
N SER A 785 26.98 12.72 -50.01
CA SER A 785 26.71 13.97 -49.28
C SER A 785 25.21 14.24 -49.19
N PHE A 786 24.71 14.41 -47.97
CA PHE A 786 23.31 14.72 -47.69
C PHE A 786 23.12 16.24 -47.54
N SER A 787 24.11 16.89 -46.92
CA SER A 787 24.24 18.35 -46.88
C SER A 787 25.72 18.79 -46.93
N ALA A 788 26.00 20.06 -46.63
CA ALA A 788 27.38 20.51 -46.53
C ALA A 788 28.09 19.95 -45.29
N GLN A 789 27.32 19.65 -44.25
CA GLN A 789 27.78 19.15 -42.94
C GLN A 789 27.57 17.64 -42.81
N GLU A 790 26.55 17.07 -43.45
CA GLU A 790 26.21 15.64 -43.31
C GLU A 790 26.72 14.81 -44.50
N LYS A 791 27.59 13.84 -44.24
CA LYS A 791 28.17 12.95 -45.24
C LYS A 791 28.45 11.58 -44.67
N VAL A 792 28.32 10.54 -45.49
CA VAL A 792 28.87 9.22 -45.16
C VAL A 792 30.00 8.84 -46.10
N VAL A 793 31.03 8.20 -45.56
CA VAL A 793 32.18 7.66 -46.29
C VAL A 793 32.16 6.14 -46.19
N LEU A 794 31.87 5.47 -47.31
CA LEU A 794 31.96 4.02 -47.45
C LEU A 794 33.41 3.64 -47.76
N LEU A 795 34.19 3.31 -46.73
CA LEU A 795 35.62 3.08 -46.87
C LEU A 795 35.92 1.79 -47.65
N GLY A 796 36.74 1.92 -48.69
CA GLY A 796 37.14 0.79 -49.53
C GLY A 796 36.08 0.31 -50.55
N VAL A 797 34.91 0.94 -50.60
CA VAL A 797 33.84 0.63 -51.56
C VAL A 797 33.96 1.51 -52.79
N SER A 798 33.80 0.92 -53.99
CA SER A 798 33.70 1.67 -55.24
C SER A 798 32.26 2.09 -55.50
N ILE A 799 32.06 3.30 -56.03
CA ILE A 799 30.72 3.77 -56.43
C ILE A 799 30.08 2.89 -57.51
N ASP A 800 30.91 2.25 -58.33
CA ASP A 800 30.48 1.33 -59.39
C ASP A 800 29.97 -0.02 -58.85
N ASP A 801 30.26 -0.34 -57.58
CA ASP A 801 29.84 -1.59 -56.92
C ASP A 801 28.51 -1.42 -56.14
N LEU A 802 27.92 -0.22 -56.15
CA LEU A 802 26.66 0.09 -55.46
C LEU A 802 25.47 0.02 -56.42
N ASP A 803 24.37 -0.60 -55.98
CA ASP A 803 23.10 -0.60 -56.70
C ASP A 803 21.91 -0.29 -55.78
N ALA A 804 20.69 -0.32 -56.33
CA ALA A 804 19.49 0.02 -55.57
C ALA A 804 19.18 -0.94 -54.40
N GLY A 805 19.78 -2.14 -54.38
CA GLY A 805 19.67 -3.09 -53.27
C GLY A 805 20.52 -2.71 -52.06
N ASN A 806 21.47 -1.78 -52.19
CA ASN A 806 22.27 -1.26 -51.08
C ASN A 806 21.61 -0.07 -50.36
N PHE A 807 20.39 0.32 -50.74
CA PHE A 807 19.74 1.50 -50.17
C PHE A 807 18.28 1.19 -49.83
N ASP A 808 17.89 1.56 -48.62
CA ASP A 808 16.48 1.64 -48.23
C ASP A 808 16.00 3.09 -48.37
N PHE A 809 14.94 3.29 -49.17
CA PHE A 809 14.34 4.59 -49.45
C PHE A 809 13.05 4.82 -48.67
N HIS A 810 12.65 3.89 -47.80
CA HIS A 810 11.55 4.09 -46.86
C HIS A 810 12.03 4.87 -45.64
N GLN A 811 11.14 5.68 -45.06
CA GLN A 811 11.44 6.32 -43.77
C GLN A 811 11.49 5.22 -42.71
N PHE A 812 12.62 5.17 -42.03
CA PHE A 812 12.85 4.33 -40.86
C PHE A 812 12.20 4.95 -39.63
#